data_AF-A0A1B9LF06-F1
#
_entry.id   AF-A0A1B9LF06-F1
#
_cell.length_a   1.000
_cell.length_b   1.000
_cell.length_c   1.000
_cell.angle_alpha   90.00
_cell.angle_beta   90.00
_cell.angle_gamma   90.00
#
_symmetry.space_group_name_H-M   'P 1'
#
loop_
_entity.id
_entity.type
_entity.pdbx_description
1 polymer ?
#
loop_
_entity_poly.entity_id
_entity_poly.type
_entity_poly.pdbx_seq_one_letter_code
_entity_poly.pdbx_strand_id
1 'polypeptide(L)'
;MQDYYDKIGRFLPNKQIIRTPITAPISCKKMPHAISYNEVKLWQADPEDHEFRTKYLADLPDFLSSYFANKYIKLLQSQGRQAANSFLRHTLGGNIHARLNLVNQQYKTNKSSALSINFASEFAKLPTLTPHCINELSVEIAHYLEKHIQHLLDDRTFCLSANEIDAHSLEHKLYVAILVELKGINIDPPYFNDYKNGKLTNDNCVRALAKITNQEWWQKKLKTRRDYQHEHLAIAVGQVQKKASAYASRTCQSEWREQKRRNQKYLQKMAIENEQTGEQIPLDLQVYKSITNPAIRRVELMTRMRGFEDLADEMGYHGAFITLTAPSKYHSTYAKGGFVENWQGNNPRETQAYLCKIWSRIRAKLNREQIKFFGFRVAEPHHDGTPHWHILIFMRPEHLAQAFKIMWIYAMDEDSEEKGASINRFEFKDIDKQKGSATGYIAKYIAKNIDGYALDNEIDDQTGKNLKQTAKAISAWASRWKIRQFQQLGGAPVSVWRELRRLKNQKVANQIIDPILASADIGDWAAYTVHQGGPLVPRKDLKVRLAYEEKLNQYEEPFKKIKGIFAPIIGLASFICTRLINWKLVPKQKSTQDVDLKHRAKRSPWSSVNNCTPQDLSLKADHQITERQIIEQQLKIIGVPNDDLTINRLYLRQNIKINAKQYLKLDNQLNGVHLIISQAPVRTIKQQSDEVIEFEF
;
A
#
# COMPACT_ATOMS: atom_id res chain seq x y z
N MET A 1 -22.33 -36.34 -1.34
CA MET A 1 -22.53 -35.28 -0.34
C MET A 1 -23.23 -35.75 0.94
N GLN A 2 -23.54 -37.05 1.09
CA GLN A 2 -24.09 -37.61 2.33
C GLN A 2 -22.98 -38.17 3.25
N ASP A 3 -21.90 -38.74 2.70
CA ASP A 3 -20.77 -39.29 3.49
C ASP A 3 -19.86 -38.26 4.18
N TYR A 4 -20.02 -36.96 3.92
CA TYR A 4 -19.20 -35.92 4.55
C TYR A 4 -19.76 -35.50 5.93
N TYR A 5 -21.04 -35.78 6.19
CA TYR A 5 -21.72 -35.38 7.43
C TYR A 5 -21.69 -36.44 8.54
N ASP A 6 -21.44 -37.71 8.21
CA ASP A 6 -21.47 -38.80 9.20
C ASP A 6 -20.15 -39.02 9.96
N LYS A 7 -19.08 -38.27 9.64
CA LYS A 7 -17.76 -38.42 10.29
C LYS A 7 -17.29 -37.24 11.16
N ILE A 8 -18.09 -36.18 11.31
CA ILE A 8 -17.79 -35.08 12.24
C ILE A 8 -18.84 -35.07 13.34
N GLY A 9 -18.70 -35.96 14.30
CA GLY A 9 -19.72 -36.10 15.33
C GLY A 9 -19.37 -36.93 16.55
N ARG A 10 -18.10 -37.21 16.88
CA ARG A 10 -17.72 -37.73 18.22
C ARG A 10 -16.34 -37.23 18.62
N PHE A 11 -16.31 -36.04 19.22
CA PHE A 11 -15.18 -35.62 20.05
C PHE A 11 -15.23 -36.49 21.32
N LEU A 12 -14.41 -37.55 21.39
CA LEU A 12 -14.21 -38.31 22.62
C LEU A 12 -13.23 -37.53 23.50
N PRO A 13 -13.64 -36.99 24.66
CA PRO A 13 -12.75 -36.24 25.53
C PRO A 13 -11.86 -37.23 26.30
N ASN A 14 -10.73 -37.64 25.72
CA ASN A 14 -9.73 -38.48 26.41
C ASN A 14 -8.84 -37.70 27.39
N LYS A 15 -9.37 -36.63 27.98
CA LYS A 15 -8.93 -36.09 29.26
C LYS A 15 -10.17 -35.67 30.01
N GLN A 16 -10.42 -36.26 31.17
CA GLN A 16 -11.29 -35.65 32.17
C GLN A 16 -10.82 -34.20 32.31
N ILE A 17 -11.65 -33.26 31.88
CA ILE A 17 -11.50 -31.88 32.28
C ILE A 17 -11.87 -31.91 33.75
N ILE A 18 -10.87 -32.10 34.61
CA ILE A 18 -10.98 -31.74 36.01
C ILE A 18 -11.20 -30.23 35.98
N ARG A 19 -12.47 -29.82 35.99
CA ARG A 19 -12.84 -28.48 36.37
C ARG A 19 -12.47 -28.43 37.84
N THR A 20 -11.27 -27.95 38.15
CA THR A 20 -10.97 -27.49 39.49
C THR A 20 -12.10 -26.51 39.82
N PRO A 21 -12.93 -26.78 40.84
CA PRO A 21 -13.87 -25.77 41.29
C PRO A 21 -13.01 -24.56 41.61
N ILE A 22 -13.25 -23.45 40.91
CA ILE A 22 -12.82 -22.16 41.44
C ILE A 22 -13.66 -22.07 42.70
N THR A 23 -13.07 -22.36 43.85
CA THR A 23 -13.63 -22.01 45.15
C THR A 23 -13.96 -20.54 45.03
N ALA A 24 -15.25 -20.22 44.94
CA ALA A 24 -15.71 -18.86 45.02
C ALA A 24 -15.13 -18.32 46.34
N PRO A 25 -14.29 -17.27 46.31
CA PRO A 25 -13.92 -16.62 47.55
C PRO A 25 -15.23 -16.16 48.17
N ILE A 26 -15.47 -16.55 49.41
CA ILE A 26 -16.50 -15.95 50.24
C ILE A 26 -16.05 -14.50 50.45
N SER A 27 -16.38 -13.63 49.50
CA SER A 27 -16.18 -12.20 49.58
C SER A 27 -17.58 -11.58 49.61
N CYS A 28 -17.95 -11.08 50.79
CA CYS A 28 -19.16 -10.29 51.04
C CYS A 28 -19.18 -8.95 50.27
N LYS A 29 -18.21 -8.68 49.38
CA LYS A 29 -18.15 -7.43 48.61
C LYS A 29 -19.08 -7.53 47.41
N LYS A 30 -20.08 -6.66 47.36
CA LYS A 30 -20.92 -6.47 46.17
C LYS A 30 -20.08 -5.82 45.06
N MET A 31 -20.23 -6.31 43.83
CA MET A 31 -19.60 -5.70 42.66
C MET A 31 -20.11 -4.25 42.51
N PRO A 32 -19.20 -3.26 42.37
CA PRO A 32 -19.61 -1.86 42.25
C PRO A 32 -20.47 -1.63 41.01
N HIS A 33 -21.42 -0.70 41.13
CA HIS A 33 -22.26 -0.27 40.02
C HIS A 33 -21.46 0.68 39.09
N ALA A 34 -21.67 0.58 37.77
CA ALA A 34 -21.03 1.41 36.74
C ALA A 34 -19.51 1.24 36.54
N ILE A 35 -18.98 0.02 36.68
CA ILE A 35 -17.58 -0.30 36.32
C ILE A 35 -17.43 -0.72 34.84
N SER A 36 -16.27 -0.45 34.25
CA SER A 36 -15.99 -0.80 32.85
C SER A 36 -16.02 -2.32 32.60
N TYR A 37 -16.16 -2.74 31.35
CA TYR A 37 -16.12 -4.18 31.00
C TYR A 37 -14.81 -4.85 31.43
N ASN A 38 -13.68 -4.15 31.34
CA ASN A 38 -12.40 -4.69 31.78
C ASN A 38 -12.28 -4.72 33.31
N GLU A 39 -12.90 -3.78 34.03
CA GLU A 39 -12.97 -3.84 35.49
C GLU A 39 -13.88 -4.95 35.99
N VAL A 40 -14.98 -5.27 35.29
CA VAL A 40 -15.79 -6.46 35.57
C VAL A 40 -14.93 -7.72 35.47
N LYS A 41 -14.12 -7.86 34.41
CA LYS A 41 -13.20 -9.00 34.26
C LYS A 41 -12.19 -9.09 35.40
N LEU A 42 -11.64 -7.95 35.82
CA LEU A 42 -10.69 -7.89 36.92
C LEU A 42 -11.34 -8.21 38.26
N TRP A 43 -12.57 -7.74 38.48
CA TRP A 43 -13.38 -8.07 39.65
C TRP A 43 -13.64 -9.58 39.73
N GLN A 44 -14.04 -10.20 38.63
CA GLN A 44 -14.24 -11.66 38.56
C GLN A 44 -12.96 -12.45 38.82
N ALA A 45 -11.80 -11.90 38.45
CA ALA A 45 -10.51 -12.56 38.68
C ALA A 45 -10.03 -12.43 40.14
N ASP A 46 -10.21 -11.27 40.75
CA ASP A 46 -9.85 -11.01 42.15
C ASP A 46 -10.57 -9.76 42.69
N PRO A 47 -11.67 -9.92 43.45
CA PRO A 47 -12.41 -8.80 44.03
C PRO A 47 -11.61 -7.96 45.05
N GLU A 48 -10.59 -8.54 45.70
CA GLU A 48 -9.91 -7.90 46.83
C GLU A 48 -9.05 -6.72 46.40
N ASP A 49 -8.38 -6.81 45.24
CA ASP A 49 -7.53 -5.75 44.70
C ASP A 49 -8.28 -4.68 43.88
N HIS A 50 -9.61 -4.66 43.90
CA HIS A 50 -10.37 -3.70 43.10
C HIS A 50 -10.00 -2.24 43.41
N GLU A 51 -10.05 -1.83 44.68
CA GLU A 51 -9.69 -0.45 45.09
C GLU A 51 -8.27 -0.05 44.68
N PHE A 52 -7.33 -0.99 44.70
CA PHE A 52 -5.96 -0.76 44.26
C PHE A 52 -5.90 -0.54 42.74
N ARG A 53 -6.59 -1.37 41.95
CA ARG A 53 -6.55 -1.32 40.48
C ARG A 53 -7.32 -0.14 39.89
N THR A 54 -8.45 0.23 40.49
CA THR A 54 -9.29 1.36 40.06
C THR A 54 -8.48 2.66 40.01
N LYS A 55 -7.55 2.86 40.95
CA LYS A 55 -6.61 4.01 40.96
C LYS A 55 -5.79 4.17 39.69
N TYR A 56 -5.59 3.09 38.91
CA TYR A 56 -4.80 3.11 37.68
C TYR A 56 -5.63 2.97 36.41
N LEU A 57 -6.78 2.31 36.48
CA LEU A 57 -7.56 1.91 35.30
C LEU A 57 -8.82 2.74 35.08
N ALA A 58 -9.37 3.39 36.11
CA ALA A 58 -10.65 4.10 36.03
C ALA A 58 -10.66 5.20 34.95
N ASP A 59 -9.56 5.94 34.83
CA ASP A 59 -9.45 7.06 33.88
C ASP A 59 -9.04 6.61 32.46
N LEU A 60 -8.80 5.32 32.24
CA LEU A 60 -8.39 4.79 30.95
C LEU A 60 -9.60 4.29 30.15
N PRO A 61 -9.78 4.77 28.90
CA PRO A 61 -10.75 4.18 27.99
C PRO A 61 -10.61 2.66 27.88
N ASP A 62 -11.73 1.95 27.74
CA ASP A 62 -11.80 0.48 27.69
C ASP A 62 -10.83 -0.17 26.69
N PHE A 63 -10.65 0.46 25.53
CA PHE A 63 -9.74 -0.08 24.52
C PHE A 63 -8.26 -0.02 24.94
N LEU A 64 -7.90 0.92 25.83
CA LEU A 64 -6.57 1.03 26.42
C LEU A 64 -6.41 0.09 27.62
N SER A 65 -7.40 0.07 28.50
CA SER A 65 -7.37 -0.72 29.74
C SER A 65 -7.38 -2.23 29.49
N SER A 66 -7.95 -2.69 28.37
CA SER A 66 -8.06 -4.13 28.07
C SER A 66 -6.72 -4.86 28.02
N TYR A 67 -5.67 -4.23 27.48
CA TYR A 67 -4.33 -4.84 27.46
C TYR A 67 -3.78 -5.04 28.88
N PHE A 68 -3.89 -4.01 29.73
CA PHE A 68 -3.41 -4.04 31.10
C PHE A 68 -4.20 -5.04 31.95
N ALA A 69 -5.52 -5.06 31.80
CA ALA A 69 -6.40 -5.99 32.50
C ALA A 69 -6.06 -7.45 32.16
N ASN A 70 -5.97 -7.79 30.87
CA ASN A 70 -5.65 -9.16 30.46
C ASN A 70 -4.24 -9.59 30.91
N LYS A 71 -3.27 -8.68 30.87
CA LYS A 71 -1.90 -8.98 31.33
C LYS A 71 -1.82 -9.13 32.84
N TYR A 72 -2.56 -8.30 33.59
CA TYR A 72 -2.69 -8.43 35.03
C TYR A 72 -3.26 -9.79 35.42
N ILE A 73 -4.41 -10.19 34.83
CA ILE A 73 -5.05 -11.49 35.11
C ILE A 73 -4.07 -12.64 34.84
N LYS A 74 -3.33 -12.57 33.72
CA LYS A 74 -2.34 -13.59 33.38
C LYS A 74 -1.19 -13.66 34.41
N LEU A 75 -0.68 -12.52 34.88
CA LEU A 75 0.36 -12.47 35.89
C LEU A 75 -0.15 -12.96 37.24
N LEU A 76 -1.37 -12.58 37.61
CA LEU A 76 -2.01 -13.03 38.84
C LEU A 76 -2.12 -14.55 38.88
N GLN A 77 -2.57 -15.16 37.77
CA GLN A 77 -2.71 -16.62 37.64
C GLN A 77 -1.38 -17.38 37.60
N SER A 78 -0.31 -16.78 37.06
CA SER A 78 0.96 -17.49 36.82
C SER A 78 2.08 -17.19 37.82
N GLN A 79 2.09 -15.99 38.40
CA GLN A 79 3.17 -15.47 39.26
C GLN A 79 2.64 -14.85 40.56
N GLY A 80 1.31 -14.86 40.77
CA GLY A 80 0.67 -14.37 41.97
C GLY A 80 0.46 -12.86 42.04
N ARG A 81 -0.17 -12.43 43.14
CA ARG A 81 -0.65 -11.06 43.38
C ARG A 81 0.47 -10.01 43.34
N GLN A 82 1.63 -10.33 43.90
CA GLN A 82 2.77 -9.41 43.95
C GLN A 82 3.25 -9.02 42.54
N ALA A 83 3.46 -9.99 41.65
CA ALA A 83 3.91 -9.74 40.29
C ALA A 83 2.87 -8.92 39.49
N ALA A 84 1.58 -9.25 39.64
CA ALA A 84 0.49 -8.55 38.98
C ALA A 84 0.40 -7.08 39.43
N ASN A 85 0.48 -6.83 40.74
CA ASN A 85 0.43 -5.48 41.30
C ASN A 85 1.67 -4.66 40.93
N SER A 86 2.87 -5.25 41.01
CA SER A 86 4.11 -4.58 40.57
C SER A 86 4.04 -4.18 39.09
N PHE A 87 3.47 -5.02 38.23
CA PHE A 87 3.25 -4.67 36.83
C PHE A 87 2.39 -3.40 36.65
N LEU A 88 1.26 -3.28 37.35
CA LEU A 88 0.42 -2.09 37.26
C LEU A 88 1.11 -0.85 37.84
N ARG A 89 1.80 -0.96 38.99
CA ARG A 89 2.54 0.18 39.57
C ARG A 89 3.63 0.69 38.65
N HIS A 90 4.47 -0.20 38.12
CA HIS A 90 5.58 0.22 37.26
C HIS A 90 5.12 0.70 35.88
N THR A 91 4.01 0.15 35.38
CA THR A 91 3.52 0.48 34.04
C THR A 91 2.61 1.71 34.10
N LEU A 92 1.46 1.61 34.78
CA LEU A 92 0.45 2.67 34.86
C LEU A 92 0.76 3.72 35.91
N GLY A 93 1.35 3.33 37.04
CA GLY A 93 1.84 4.26 38.07
C GLY A 93 3.12 5.02 37.67
N GLY A 94 3.67 4.74 36.49
CA GLY A 94 4.79 5.47 35.90
C GLY A 94 4.34 6.59 34.95
N ASN A 95 5.12 6.83 33.89
CA ASN A 95 4.94 7.94 32.95
C ASN A 95 3.73 7.79 31.98
N ILE A 96 2.83 6.82 32.16
CA ILE A 96 1.75 6.59 31.19
C ILE A 96 0.73 7.74 31.16
N HIS A 97 0.32 8.28 32.31
CA HIS A 97 -0.62 9.41 32.33
C HIS A 97 -0.04 10.67 31.68
N ALA A 98 1.22 10.98 31.94
CA ALA A 98 1.90 12.11 31.30
C ALA A 98 2.04 11.91 29.78
N ARG A 99 2.33 10.69 29.32
CA ARG A 99 2.34 10.35 27.88
C ARG A 99 0.95 10.45 27.23
N LEU A 100 -0.10 10.02 27.92
CA LEU A 100 -1.48 10.19 27.45
C LEU A 100 -1.87 11.67 27.38
N ASN A 101 -1.49 12.46 28.38
CA ASN A 101 -1.72 13.90 28.40
C ASN A 101 -0.99 14.58 27.24
N LEU A 102 0.26 14.23 27.00
CA LEU A 102 1.06 14.71 25.87
C LEU A 102 0.38 14.44 24.52
N VAL A 103 -0.11 13.21 24.32
CA VAL A 103 -0.84 12.85 23.09
C VAL A 103 -2.19 13.57 23.01
N ASN A 104 -2.97 13.61 24.10
CA ASN A 104 -4.27 14.27 24.12
C ASN A 104 -4.16 15.77 23.84
N GLN A 105 -3.11 16.45 24.32
CA GLN A 105 -2.86 17.86 24.03
C GLN A 105 -2.74 18.15 22.53
N GLN A 106 -2.18 17.23 21.73
CA GLN A 106 -2.09 17.39 20.28
C GLN A 106 -3.45 17.34 19.57
N TYR A 107 -4.46 16.74 20.21
CA TYR A 107 -5.83 16.66 19.69
C TYR A 107 -6.79 17.67 20.31
N LYS A 108 -6.34 18.45 21.31
CA LYS A 108 -7.08 19.58 21.86
C LYS A 108 -7.00 20.78 20.93
N THR A 109 -7.95 21.70 21.07
CA THR A 109 -7.99 22.94 20.30
C THR A 109 -8.18 24.14 21.20
N ASN A 110 -7.45 25.21 20.91
CA ASN A 110 -7.46 26.43 21.73
C ASN A 110 -8.59 27.41 21.36
N LYS A 111 -9.30 27.17 20.25
CA LYS A 111 -10.36 28.06 19.74
C LYS A 111 -11.67 27.29 19.69
N SER A 112 -12.62 27.67 20.55
CA SER A 112 -13.95 27.08 20.56
C SER A 112 -14.88 27.85 19.61
N SER A 113 -15.56 27.13 18.72
CA SER A 113 -16.75 27.57 17.99
C SER A 113 -18.02 27.06 18.66
N ALA A 114 -19.20 27.57 18.26
CA ALA A 114 -20.47 27.05 18.74
C ALA A 114 -20.63 25.56 18.42
N LEU A 115 -20.30 25.13 17.20
CA LEU A 115 -20.25 23.71 16.83
C LEU A 115 -19.32 22.90 17.77
N SER A 116 -18.10 23.37 18.03
CA SER A 116 -17.16 22.64 18.87
C SER A 116 -17.65 22.47 20.31
N ILE A 117 -18.43 23.43 20.82
CA ILE A 117 -19.04 23.42 22.15
C ILE A 117 -20.23 22.45 22.16
N ASN A 118 -21.12 22.54 21.17
CA ASN A 118 -22.31 21.71 21.05
C ASN A 118 -21.97 20.22 20.96
N PHE A 119 -20.86 19.88 20.29
CA PHE A 119 -20.41 18.49 20.11
C PHE A 119 -19.17 18.14 20.97
N ALA A 120 -18.93 18.88 22.07
CA ALA A 120 -17.71 18.73 22.87
C ALA A 120 -17.58 17.33 23.50
N SER A 121 -18.69 16.75 23.97
CA SER A 121 -18.75 15.40 24.57
C SER A 121 -18.36 14.33 23.54
N GLU A 122 -18.90 14.44 22.33
CA GLU A 122 -18.71 13.53 21.21
C GLU A 122 -17.27 13.61 20.72
N PHE A 123 -16.71 14.82 20.60
CA PHE A 123 -15.30 15.00 20.25
C PHE A 123 -14.34 14.49 21.32
N ALA A 124 -14.67 14.65 22.60
CA ALA A 124 -13.87 14.10 23.70
C ALA A 124 -13.86 12.56 23.68
N LYS A 125 -14.99 11.94 23.35
CA LYS A 125 -15.16 10.47 23.27
C LYS A 125 -14.80 9.90 21.90
N LEU A 126 -14.48 10.74 20.90
CA LEU A 126 -14.17 10.35 19.52
C LEU A 126 -13.29 9.09 19.37
N PRO A 127 -12.13 8.93 20.07
CA PRO A 127 -11.31 7.72 19.93
C PRO A 127 -12.03 6.42 20.30
N THR A 128 -13.07 6.50 21.13
CA THR A 128 -13.86 5.34 21.59
C THR A 128 -15.07 5.03 20.72
N LEU A 129 -15.47 5.94 19.83
CA LEU A 129 -16.71 5.78 19.05
C LEU A 129 -16.63 4.60 18.08
N THR A 130 -17.76 3.90 17.96
CA THR A 130 -17.97 2.81 17.00
C THR A 130 -18.27 3.36 15.61
N PRO A 131 -18.18 2.55 14.54
CA PRO A 131 -18.56 2.99 13.19
C PRO A 131 -20.00 3.49 13.09
N HIS A 132 -20.92 2.98 13.91
CA HIS A 132 -22.31 3.40 13.94
C HIS A 132 -22.44 4.80 14.57
N CYS A 133 -21.85 5.01 15.75
CA CYS A 133 -21.87 6.32 16.41
C CYS A 133 -21.16 7.41 15.57
N ILE A 134 -20.10 7.06 14.83
CA ILE A 134 -19.46 7.98 13.87
C ILE A 134 -20.42 8.37 12.75
N ASN A 135 -21.28 7.45 12.31
CA ASN A 135 -22.28 7.72 11.29
C ASN A 135 -23.37 8.66 11.83
N GLU A 136 -23.89 8.40 13.02
CA GLU A 136 -24.88 9.28 13.69
C GLU A 136 -24.32 10.70 13.86
N LEU A 137 -23.13 10.82 14.45
CA LEU A 137 -22.45 12.11 14.61
C LEU A 137 -22.23 12.83 13.26
N SER A 138 -21.96 12.09 12.18
CA SER A 138 -21.78 12.69 10.87
C SER A 138 -23.08 13.27 10.28
N VAL A 139 -24.23 12.66 10.59
CA VAL A 139 -25.56 13.17 10.23
C VAL A 139 -25.86 14.43 11.03
N GLU A 140 -25.66 14.37 12.35
CA GLU A 140 -25.95 15.49 13.25
C GLU A 140 -25.13 16.75 12.90
N ILE A 141 -23.83 16.59 12.65
CA ILE A 141 -22.96 17.72 12.26
C ILE A 141 -23.37 18.29 10.90
N ALA A 142 -23.67 17.43 9.92
CA ALA A 142 -24.11 17.88 8.60
C ALA A 142 -25.41 18.68 8.69
N HIS A 143 -26.38 18.18 9.46
CA HIS A 143 -27.67 18.82 9.68
C HIS A 143 -27.53 20.15 10.46
N TYR A 144 -26.67 20.18 11.48
CA TYR A 144 -26.37 21.41 12.22
C TYR A 144 -25.85 22.51 11.28
N LEU A 145 -24.89 22.18 10.42
CA LEU A 145 -24.30 23.13 9.48
C LEU A 145 -25.26 23.54 8.38
N GLU A 146 -26.08 22.60 7.89
CA GLU A 146 -27.15 22.91 6.93
C GLU A 146 -28.16 23.91 7.52
N LYS A 147 -28.62 23.67 8.75
CA LYS A 147 -29.52 24.59 9.46
C LYS A 147 -28.88 25.95 9.69
N HIS A 148 -27.58 25.99 10.02
CA HIS A 148 -26.85 27.25 10.19
C HIS A 148 -26.77 28.02 8.87
N ILE A 149 -26.52 27.34 7.74
CA ILE A 149 -26.53 27.96 6.41
C ILE A 149 -27.92 28.51 6.08
N GLN A 150 -28.98 27.74 6.33
CA GLN A 150 -30.37 28.19 6.11
C GLN A 150 -30.69 29.45 6.92
N HIS A 151 -30.32 29.47 8.20
CA HIS A 151 -30.51 30.65 9.05
C HIS A 151 -29.77 31.89 8.52
N LEU A 152 -28.54 31.73 8.02
CA LEU A 152 -27.79 32.84 7.41
C LEU A 152 -28.45 33.34 6.12
N LEU A 153 -29.04 32.43 5.33
CA LEU A 153 -29.78 32.78 4.11
C LEU A 153 -31.12 33.48 4.40
N ASP A 154 -31.78 33.12 5.50
CA ASP A 154 -33.02 33.76 5.95
C ASP A 154 -32.78 35.18 6.52
N ASP A 155 -31.56 35.47 6.97
CA ASP A 155 -31.17 36.81 7.42
C ASP A 155 -31.00 37.77 6.23
N ARG A 156 -32.01 38.63 6.04
CA ARG A 156 -32.00 39.65 4.98
C ARG A 156 -30.80 40.58 5.09
N THR A 157 -30.35 40.94 6.29
CA THR A 157 -29.21 41.84 6.47
C THR A 157 -27.93 41.17 5.99
N PHE A 158 -27.75 39.89 6.33
CA PHE A 158 -26.62 39.10 5.85
C PHE A 158 -26.60 39.02 4.32
N CYS A 159 -27.74 38.66 3.71
CA CYS A 159 -27.87 38.53 2.26
C CYS A 159 -27.68 39.86 1.52
N LEU A 160 -28.30 40.95 2.00
CA LEU A 160 -28.19 42.28 1.37
C LEU A 160 -26.78 42.85 1.44
N SER A 161 -26.02 42.52 2.49
CA SER A 161 -24.62 42.95 2.59
C SER A 161 -23.78 42.47 1.41
N ALA A 162 -24.15 41.38 0.73
CA ALA A 162 -23.41 40.83 -0.42
C ALA A 162 -23.64 41.62 -1.73
N ASN A 163 -24.59 42.56 -1.76
CA ASN A 163 -24.95 43.33 -2.95
C ASN A 163 -24.24 44.69 -3.06
N GLU A 164 -23.38 45.05 -2.10
CA GLU A 164 -22.60 46.28 -2.14
C GLU A 164 -21.51 46.20 -3.22
N ILE A 165 -21.19 47.34 -3.86
CA ILE A 165 -20.36 47.43 -5.08
C ILE A 165 -18.93 46.86 -4.89
N ASP A 166 -18.45 46.73 -3.65
CA ASP A 166 -17.15 46.16 -3.29
C ASP A 166 -17.24 44.94 -2.33
N ALA A 167 -18.44 44.39 -2.12
CA ALA A 167 -18.63 43.28 -1.20
C ALA A 167 -18.21 41.94 -1.80
N HIS A 168 -17.72 41.04 -0.93
CA HIS A 168 -17.59 39.63 -1.28
C HIS A 168 -18.96 39.03 -1.62
N SER A 169 -18.96 38.12 -2.58
CA SER A 169 -20.14 37.33 -2.98
C SER A 169 -20.81 36.63 -1.81
N LEU A 170 -22.10 36.34 -1.95
CA LEU A 170 -22.87 35.65 -0.92
C LEU A 170 -22.25 34.29 -0.57
N GLU A 171 -21.78 33.53 -1.56
CA GLU A 171 -21.13 32.24 -1.37
C GLU A 171 -19.84 32.35 -0.57
N HIS A 172 -19.04 33.39 -0.84
CA HIS A 172 -17.84 33.67 -0.07
C HIS A 172 -18.18 34.00 1.38
N LYS A 173 -19.15 34.89 1.61
CA LYS A 173 -19.60 35.26 2.96
C LYS A 173 -20.13 34.05 3.75
N LEU A 174 -20.96 33.22 3.12
CA LEU A 174 -21.46 31.98 3.72
C LEU A 174 -20.32 31.05 4.12
N TYR A 175 -19.39 30.80 3.20
CA TYR A 175 -18.27 29.92 3.48
C TYR A 175 -17.37 30.46 4.60
N VAL A 176 -17.12 31.78 4.65
CA VAL A 176 -16.37 32.42 5.74
C VAL A 176 -17.09 32.30 7.08
N ALA A 177 -18.42 32.47 7.13
CA ALA A 177 -19.20 32.24 8.33
C ALA A 177 -19.07 30.78 8.81
N ILE A 178 -19.15 29.82 7.90
CA ILE A 178 -18.97 28.39 8.21
C ILE A 178 -17.54 28.09 8.69
N LEU A 179 -16.52 28.76 8.16
CA LEU A 179 -15.15 28.62 8.66
C LEU A 179 -15.02 29.04 10.13
N VAL A 180 -15.89 29.92 10.64
CA VAL A 180 -15.95 30.26 12.07
C VAL A 180 -16.47 29.06 12.86
N GLU A 181 -17.53 28.40 12.40
CA GLU A 181 -18.08 27.20 13.02
C GLU A 181 -17.12 26.00 13.00
N LEU A 182 -16.30 25.89 11.97
CA LEU A 182 -15.30 24.82 11.84
C LEU A 182 -14.01 25.08 12.65
N LYS A 183 -13.92 26.15 13.45
CA LYS A 183 -12.82 26.31 14.40
C LYS A 183 -12.93 25.28 15.52
N GLY A 184 -11.81 24.77 16.02
CA GLY A 184 -11.81 23.91 17.20
C GLY A 184 -12.12 22.43 16.98
N ILE A 185 -12.41 22.00 15.75
CA ILE A 185 -12.82 20.59 15.50
C ILE A 185 -11.68 19.72 14.94
N ASN A 186 -10.48 20.27 14.75
CA ASN A 186 -9.30 19.56 14.22
C ASN A 186 -9.57 18.78 12.92
N ILE A 187 -10.35 19.37 12.02
CA ILE A 187 -10.64 18.87 10.67
C ILE A 187 -10.42 20.01 9.70
N ASP A 188 -9.51 19.83 8.73
CA ASP A 188 -9.24 20.83 7.71
C ASP A 188 -10.47 21.05 6.80
N PRO A 189 -11.01 22.28 6.74
CA PRO A 189 -12.12 22.61 5.85
C PRO A 189 -11.72 22.47 4.37
N PRO A 190 -12.65 22.09 3.47
CA PRO A 190 -12.40 22.05 2.03
C PRO A 190 -11.94 23.43 1.52
N TYR A 191 -10.87 23.54 0.73
CA TYR A 191 -10.37 24.83 0.19
C TYR A 191 -9.87 25.86 1.23
N PHE A 192 -9.60 25.45 2.47
CA PHE A 192 -9.07 26.36 3.50
C PHE A 192 -7.70 26.98 3.15
N ASN A 193 -6.85 26.24 2.44
CA ASN A 193 -5.57 26.78 1.97
C ASN A 193 -5.76 27.84 0.89
N ASP A 194 -6.74 27.69 0.01
CA ASP A 194 -7.04 28.69 -1.02
C ASP A 194 -7.60 29.96 -0.38
N TYR A 195 -8.45 29.82 0.64
CA TYR A 195 -8.89 30.93 1.49
C TYR A 195 -7.71 31.66 2.14
N LYS A 196 -6.80 30.95 2.81
CA LYS A 196 -5.62 31.55 3.46
C LYS A 196 -4.70 32.30 2.49
N ASN A 197 -4.63 31.86 1.24
CA ASN A 197 -3.75 32.43 0.23
C ASN A 197 -4.45 33.47 -0.66
N GLY A 198 -5.71 33.84 -0.36
CA GLY A 198 -6.48 34.78 -1.18
C GLY A 198 -6.81 34.27 -2.59
N LYS A 199 -6.86 32.95 -2.78
CA LYS A 199 -7.13 32.27 -4.08
C LYS A 199 -8.50 31.59 -4.12
N LEU A 200 -9.38 31.95 -3.19
CA LEU A 200 -10.71 31.35 -3.09
C LEU A 200 -11.65 31.93 -4.14
N THR A 201 -12.26 31.06 -4.95
CA THR A 201 -13.26 31.43 -5.97
C THR A 201 -14.67 31.08 -5.48
N ASN A 202 -15.69 31.66 -6.12
CA ASN A 202 -17.09 31.35 -5.79
C ASN A 202 -17.41 29.85 -5.99
N ASP A 203 -16.93 29.24 -7.08
CA ASP A 203 -17.05 27.80 -7.30
C ASP A 203 -16.46 26.99 -6.14
N ASN A 204 -15.28 27.38 -5.64
CA ASN A 204 -14.67 26.70 -4.49
C ASN A 204 -15.55 26.81 -3.23
N CYS A 205 -16.18 27.97 -3.01
CA CYS A 205 -17.13 28.16 -1.90
C CYS A 205 -18.34 27.22 -2.04
N VAL A 206 -18.99 27.18 -3.20
CA VAL A 206 -20.16 26.31 -3.45
C VAL A 206 -19.78 24.84 -3.24
N ARG A 207 -18.66 24.40 -3.80
CA ARG A 207 -18.12 23.04 -3.64
C ARG A 207 -17.76 22.72 -2.18
N ALA A 208 -17.26 23.70 -1.43
CA ALA A 208 -16.97 23.55 -0.02
C ALA A 208 -18.26 23.36 0.79
N LEU A 209 -19.26 24.21 0.58
CA LEU A 209 -20.57 24.14 1.24
C LEU A 209 -21.25 22.79 0.96
N ALA A 210 -21.26 22.34 -0.29
CA ALA A 210 -21.81 21.03 -0.68
C ALA A 210 -21.10 19.84 0.00
N LYS A 211 -19.81 19.96 0.33
CA LYS A 211 -19.10 18.93 1.12
C LYS A 211 -19.43 19.02 2.60
N ILE A 212 -19.58 20.22 3.13
CA ILE A 212 -19.83 20.48 4.55
C ILE A 212 -21.25 20.09 4.95
N THR A 213 -22.22 20.16 4.04
CA THR A 213 -23.58 19.64 4.26
C THR A 213 -23.72 18.14 3.93
N ASN A 214 -22.65 17.48 3.48
CA ASN A 214 -22.69 16.07 3.10
C ASN A 214 -22.21 15.15 4.24
N GLN A 215 -23.13 14.32 4.74
CA GLN A 215 -22.86 13.35 5.82
C GLN A 215 -21.70 12.38 5.50
N GLU A 216 -21.55 11.89 4.27
CA GLU A 216 -20.50 10.94 3.93
C GLU A 216 -19.10 11.57 4.00
N TRP A 217 -19.02 12.87 3.70
CA TRP A 217 -17.77 13.62 3.82
C TRP A 217 -17.35 13.67 5.29
N TRP A 218 -18.29 14.00 6.18
CA TRP A 218 -18.09 14.01 7.63
C TRP A 218 -17.71 12.64 8.16
N GLN A 219 -18.43 11.59 7.77
CA GLN A 219 -18.14 10.22 8.18
C GLN A 219 -16.68 9.84 7.86
N LYS A 220 -16.20 10.16 6.65
CA LYS A 220 -14.81 9.89 6.23
C LYS A 220 -13.78 10.69 7.05
N LYS A 221 -14.08 11.96 7.36
CA LYS A 221 -13.20 12.86 8.14
C LYS A 221 -13.13 12.46 9.61
N LEU A 222 -14.27 12.29 10.26
CA LEU A 222 -14.39 11.86 11.66
C LEU A 222 -13.76 10.48 11.86
N LYS A 223 -14.03 9.53 10.96
CA LYS A 223 -13.39 8.21 11.00
C LYS A 223 -11.87 8.33 10.93
N THR A 224 -11.34 9.14 10.00
CA THR A 224 -9.88 9.33 9.88
C THR A 224 -9.29 9.90 11.17
N ARG A 225 -9.92 10.93 11.76
CA ARG A 225 -9.48 11.55 13.01
C ARG A 225 -9.51 10.56 14.17
N ARG A 226 -10.64 9.86 14.36
CA ARG A 226 -10.81 8.78 15.35
C ARG A 226 -9.70 7.74 15.21
N ASP A 227 -9.49 7.26 13.99
CA ASP A 227 -8.54 6.20 13.69
C ASP A 227 -7.11 6.57 14.08
N TYR A 228 -6.68 7.79 13.76
CA TYR A 228 -5.37 8.30 14.14
C TYR A 228 -5.25 8.46 15.66
N GLN A 229 -6.22 9.11 16.30
CA GLN A 229 -6.18 9.37 17.74
C GLN A 229 -6.20 8.07 18.55
N HIS A 230 -7.07 7.11 18.18
CA HIS A 230 -7.15 5.82 18.83
C HIS A 230 -5.81 5.06 18.78
N GLU A 231 -5.18 4.97 17.60
CA GLU A 231 -3.90 4.29 17.47
C GLU A 231 -2.77 5.06 18.18
N HIS A 232 -2.80 6.40 18.15
CA HIS A 232 -1.81 7.22 18.82
C HIS A 232 -1.83 7.01 20.35
N LEU A 233 -3.03 6.95 20.94
CA LEU A 233 -3.20 6.63 22.36
C LEU A 233 -2.70 5.22 22.67
N ALA A 234 -2.93 4.25 21.78
CA ALA A 234 -2.40 2.89 21.93
C ALA A 234 -0.85 2.85 21.90
N ILE A 235 -0.21 3.67 21.05
CA ILE A 235 1.25 3.85 21.05
C ILE A 235 1.72 4.47 22.37
N ALA A 236 1.04 5.50 22.86
CA ALA A 236 1.39 6.22 24.09
C ALA A 236 1.51 5.29 25.30
N VAL A 237 0.57 4.35 25.44
CA VAL A 237 0.53 3.40 26.55
C VAL A 237 1.36 2.12 26.30
N GLY A 238 2.07 2.03 25.18
CA GLY A 238 2.92 0.88 24.86
C GLY A 238 2.16 -0.37 24.41
N GLN A 239 0.97 -0.24 23.83
CA GLN A 239 0.32 -1.37 23.14
C GLN A 239 1.00 -1.68 21.80
N VAL A 240 1.74 -0.73 21.24
CA VAL A 240 2.55 -0.89 20.03
C VAL A 240 4.02 -1.00 20.40
N GLN A 241 4.53 -2.23 20.48
CA GLN A 241 5.93 -2.54 20.79
C GLN A 241 6.21 -4.02 20.56
N LYS A 242 7.50 -4.41 20.50
CA LYS A 242 7.95 -5.81 20.34
C LYS A 242 7.28 -6.79 21.32
N LYS A 243 7.21 -6.44 22.61
CA LYS A 243 6.67 -7.31 23.68
C LYS A 243 5.13 -7.40 23.71
N ALA A 244 4.41 -6.53 22.99
CA ALA A 244 2.95 -6.48 23.00
C ALA A 244 2.37 -6.80 21.61
N SER A 245 2.37 -5.81 20.72
CA SER A 245 1.97 -5.92 19.33
C SER A 245 2.87 -5.01 18.50
N ALA A 246 3.80 -5.61 17.75
CA ALA A 246 4.71 -4.81 16.94
C ALA A 246 3.99 -4.12 15.77
N TYR A 247 4.50 -2.95 15.36
CA TYR A 247 4.08 -2.14 14.21
C TYR A 247 2.70 -1.47 14.33
N ALA A 248 1.70 -2.18 14.82
CA ALA A 248 0.34 -1.70 15.01
C ALA A 248 -0.34 -2.42 16.19
N SER A 249 -1.27 -1.72 16.85
CA SER A 249 -2.06 -2.27 17.95
C SER A 249 -2.93 -3.45 17.48
N ARG A 250 -3.33 -4.31 18.42
CA ARG A 250 -4.23 -5.45 18.11
C ARG A 250 -5.57 -4.96 17.57
N THR A 251 -6.09 -3.86 18.10
CA THR A 251 -7.33 -3.22 17.64
C THR A 251 -7.19 -2.77 16.19
N CYS A 252 -6.10 -2.08 15.84
CA CYS A 252 -5.83 -1.68 14.47
C CYS A 252 -5.74 -2.86 13.50
N GLN A 253 -5.03 -3.92 13.87
CA GLN A 253 -4.94 -5.12 13.04
C GLN A 253 -6.28 -5.84 12.89
N SER A 254 -7.12 -5.84 13.93
CA SER A 254 -8.46 -6.41 13.89
C SER A 254 -9.38 -5.60 12.97
N GLU A 255 -9.45 -4.28 13.15
CA GLU A 255 -10.26 -3.39 12.31
C GLU A 255 -9.83 -3.46 10.83
N TRP A 256 -8.52 -3.55 10.56
CA TRP A 256 -8.02 -3.71 9.21
C TRP A 256 -8.45 -5.06 8.59
N ARG A 257 -8.39 -6.16 9.33
CA ARG A 257 -8.87 -7.48 8.86
C ARG A 257 -10.37 -7.45 8.56
N GLU A 258 -11.15 -6.83 9.44
CA GLU A 258 -12.60 -6.66 9.22
C GLU A 258 -12.89 -5.77 8.02
N GLN A 259 -12.12 -4.70 7.80
CA GLN A 259 -12.24 -3.90 6.59
C GLN A 259 -11.94 -4.71 5.33
N LYS A 260 -10.88 -5.53 5.33
CA LYS A 260 -10.55 -6.41 4.21
C LYS A 260 -11.66 -7.43 3.94
N ARG A 261 -12.22 -8.03 4.99
CA ARG A 261 -13.36 -8.97 4.89
C ARG A 261 -14.59 -8.29 4.30
N ARG A 262 -14.96 -7.10 4.78
CA ARG A 262 -16.10 -6.32 4.25
C ARG A 262 -15.89 -5.95 2.78
N ASN A 263 -14.69 -5.47 2.43
CA ASN A 263 -14.35 -5.15 1.05
C ASN A 263 -14.45 -6.38 0.15
N GLN A 264 -13.92 -7.53 0.57
CA GLN A 264 -14.02 -8.77 -0.20
C GLN A 264 -15.49 -9.18 -0.44
N LYS A 265 -16.34 -9.14 0.61
CA LYS A 265 -17.77 -9.41 0.48
C LYS A 265 -18.47 -8.44 -0.47
N TYR A 266 -18.08 -7.15 -0.45
CA TYR A 266 -18.60 -6.17 -1.40
C TYR A 266 -18.18 -6.53 -2.83
N LEU A 267 -16.90 -6.81 -3.08
CA LEU A 267 -16.41 -7.17 -4.41
C LEU A 267 -17.09 -8.43 -4.98
N GLN A 268 -17.39 -9.42 -4.14
CA GLN A 268 -18.10 -10.65 -4.54
C GLN A 268 -19.55 -10.40 -4.94
N LYS A 269 -20.19 -9.37 -4.37
CA LYS A 269 -21.58 -9.00 -4.65
C LYS A 269 -21.74 -8.06 -5.85
N MET A 270 -20.64 -7.49 -6.33
CA MET A 270 -20.66 -6.49 -7.41
C MET A 270 -20.08 -7.05 -8.71
N ALA A 271 -20.52 -6.50 -9.82
CA ALA A 271 -19.99 -6.70 -11.16
C ALA A 271 -19.73 -5.35 -11.82
N ILE A 272 -18.92 -5.35 -12.87
CA ILE A 272 -18.83 -4.24 -13.81
C ILE A 272 -19.62 -4.61 -15.06
N GLU A 273 -20.44 -3.69 -15.52
CA GLU A 273 -21.29 -3.85 -16.69
C GLU A 273 -20.79 -2.94 -17.81
N ASN A 274 -20.69 -3.48 -19.02
CA ASN A 274 -20.43 -2.68 -20.20
C ASN A 274 -21.68 -1.88 -20.57
N GLU A 275 -21.60 -0.55 -20.56
CA GLU A 275 -22.75 0.33 -20.82
C GLU A 275 -23.38 0.14 -22.20
N GLN A 276 -22.62 -0.35 -23.19
CA GLN A 276 -23.10 -0.55 -24.56
C GLN A 276 -23.68 -1.95 -24.78
N THR A 277 -23.05 -2.99 -24.23
CA THR A 277 -23.44 -4.39 -24.51
C THR A 277 -24.26 -5.03 -23.39
N GLY A 278 -24.30 -4.42 -22.19
CA GLY A 278 -24.90 -5.01 -21.00
C GLY A 278 -24.13 -6.19 -20.40
N GLU A 279 -22.95 -6.54 -20.94
CA GLU A 279 -22.15 -7.67 -20.46
C GLU A 279 -21.62 -7.40 -19.05
N GLN A 280 -21.89 -8.32 -18.11
CA GLN A 280 -21.42 -8.23 -16.73
C GLN A 280 -20.20 -9.11 -16.47
N ILE A 281 -19.14 -8.49 -15.94
CA ILE A 281 -17.94 -9.17 -15.47
C ILE A 281 -17.85 -9.06 -13.95
N PRO A 282 -17.65 -10.17 -13.21
CA PRO A 282 -17.46 -10.12 -11.76
C PRO A 282 -16.33 -9.19 -11.33
N LEU A 283 -16.62 -8.29 -10.39
CA LEU A 283 -15.67 -7.25 -9.97
C LEU A 283 -14.49 -7.85 -9.21
N ASP A 284 -14.73 -8.87 -8.38
CA ASP A 284 -13.70 -9.59 -7.63
C ASP A 284 -12.63 -10.21 -8.55
N LEU A 285 -13.04 -10.81 -9.67
CA LEU A 285 -12.12 -11.36 -10.68
C LEU A 285 -11.23 -10.28 -11.29
N GLN A 286 -11.80 -9.10 -11.60
CA GLN A 286 -11.05 -7.98 -12.16
C GLN A 286 -10.06 -7.39 -11.16
N VAL A 287 -10.47 -7.27 -9.90
CA VAL A 287 -9.56 -6.85 -8.82
C VAL A 287 -8.41 -7.85 -8.63
N TYR A 288 -8.70 -9.16 -8.70
CA TYR A 288 -7.69 -10.22 -8.59
C TYR A 288 -6.64 -10.18 -9.72
N LYS A 289 -7.05 -9.76 -10.93
CA LYS A 289 -6.15 -9.56 -12.08
C LYS A 289 -5.41 -8.21 -12.07
N SER A 290 -5.64 -7.36 -11.06
CA SER A 290 -5.06 -6.02 -10.98
C SER A 290 -3.87 -5.94 -10.02
N ILE A 291 -3.20 -4.79 -9.99
CA ILE A 291 -2.13 -4.47 -9.02
C ILE A 291 -2.61 -4.45 -7.55
N THR A 292 -3.93 -4.54 -7.32
CA THR A 292 -4.49 -4.72 -5.97
C THR A 292 -4.16 -6.10 -5.42
N ASN A 293 -3.90 -7.08 -6.29
CA ASN A 293 -3.37 -8.38 -5.91
C ASN A 293 -1.90 -8.23 -5.45
N PRO A 294 -1.58 -8.58 -4.20
CA PRO A 294 -0.23 -8.49 -3.65
C PRO A 294 0.83 -9.21 -4.50
N ALA A 295 0.48 -10.36 -5.10
CA ALA A 295 1.40 -11.13 -5.93
C ALA A 295 1.77 -10.38 -7.22
N ILE A 296 0.78 -9.82 -7.92
CA ILE A 296 1.01 -9.02 -9.14
C ILE A 296 1.81 -7.75 -8.79
N ARG A 297 1.49 -7.12 -7.65
CA ARG A 297 2.22 -5.95 -7.16
C ARG A 297 3.68 -6.25 -6.86
N ARG A 298 3.96 -7.39 -6.24
CA ARG A 298 5.32 -7.84 -5.95
C ARG A 298 6.09 -8.10 -7.24
N VAL A 299 5.51 -8.84 -8.19
CA VAL A 299 6.14 -9.10 -9.50
C VAL A 299 6.46 -7.81 -10.22
N GLU A 300 5.52 -6.87 -10.33
CA GLU A 300 5.77 -5.58 -11.00
C GLU A 300 6.89 -4.78 -10.34
N LEU A 301 6.94 -4.74 -9.00
CA LEU A 301 8.03 -4.07 -8.29
C LEU A 301 9.38 -4.73 -8.56
N MET A 302 9.43 -6.06 -8.55
CA MET A 302 10.66 -6.82 -8.87
C MET A 302 11.12 -6.59 -10.31
N THR A 303 10.21 -6.62 -11.28
CA THR A 303 10.51 -6.31 -12.69
C THR A 303 11.15 -4.93 -12.84
N ARG A 304 10.61 -3.94 -12.13
CA ARG A 304 11.11 -2.56 -12.19
C ARG A 304 12.47 -2.39 -11.53
N MET A 305 12.68 -3.06 -10.41
CA MET A 305 13.97 -3.04 -9.71
C MET A 305 15.05 -3.74 -10.51
N ARG A 306 14.73 -4.92 -11.06
CA ARG A 306 15.66 -5.64 -11.92
C ARG A 306 16.05 -4.81 -13.15
N GLY A 307 15.07 -4.23 -13.83
CA GLY A 307 15.38 -3.36 -14.97
C GLY A 307 16.17 -2.10 -14.59
N PHE A 308 16.08 -1.58 -13.37
CA PHE A 308 16.96 -0.50 -12.92
C PHE A 308 18.38 -0.99 -12.62
N GLU A 309 18.53 -2.19 -12.08
CA GLU A 309 19.84 -2.82 -11.88
C GLU A 309 20.53 -3.09 -13.22
N ASP A 310 19.82 -3.68 -14.20
CA ASP A 310 20.35 -3.94 -15.54
C ASP A 310 20.81 -2.63 -16.21
N LEU A 311 20.03 -1.55 -16.11
CA LEU A 311 20.42 -0.23 -16.61
C LEU A 311 21.61 0.37 -15.86
N ALA A 312 21.68 0.16 -14.55
CA ALA A 312 22.81 0.64 -13.79
C ALA A 312 24.10 -0.06 -14.24
N ASP A 313 24.03 -1.38 -14.47
CA ASP A 313 25.15 -2.18 -14.95
C ASP A 313 25.61 -1.72 -16.34
N GLU A 314 24.68 -1.55 -17.28
CA GLU A 314 24.97 -1.10 -18.65
C GLU A 314 25.58 0.32 -18.67
N MET A 315 25.09 1.21 -17.81
CA MET A 315 25.53 2.61 -17.78
C MET A 315 26.75 2.86 -16.86
N GLY A 316 27.29 1.83 -16.21
CA GLY A 316 28.42 1.96 -15.26
C GLY A 316 28.07 2.66 -13.94
N TYR A 317 26.82 2.60 -13.51
CA TYR A 317 26.36 3.14 -12.22
C TYR A 317 26.58 2.12 -11.10
N HIS A 318 26.84 2.64 -9.89
CA HIS A 318 26.97 1.85 -8.67
C HIS A 318 25.73 1.99 -7.78
N GLY A 319 25.33 0.87 -7.18
CA GLY A 319 24.21 0.80 -6.25
C GLY A 319 24.65 1.08 -4.83
N ALA A 320 23.89 1.92 -4.11
CA ALA A 320 24.04 2.12 -2.67
C ALA A 320 22.71 1.83 -1.96
N PHE A 321 22.80 1.16 -0.82
CA PHE A 321 21.69 0.86 0.07
C PHE A 321 21.77 1.74 1.32
N ILE A 322 20.73 2.53 1.55
CA ILE A 322 20.67 3.51 2.62
C ILE A 322 19.58 3.13 3.60
N THR A 323 19.87 3.23 4.89
CA THR A 323 18.87 3.22 5.96
C THR A 323 18.82 4.59 6.60
N LEU A 324 17.64 5.20 6.63
CA LEU A 324 17.40 6.52 7.23
C LEU A 324 16.35 6.40 8.34
N THR A 325 16.73 6.77 9.55
CA THR A 325 15.94 6.64 10.79
C THR A 325 15.70 8.01 11.42
N ALA A 326 14.67 8.13 12.28
CA ALA A 326 14.38 9.35 13.02
C ALA A 326 15.10 9.39 14.40
N PRO A 327 15.27 10.58 15.02
CA PRO A 327 15.77 10.71 16.40
C PRO A 327 14.92 9.96 17.42
N SER A 328 15.49 9.62 18.59
CA SER A 328 14.76 8.86 19.63
C SER A 328 13.47 9.55 20.10
N LYS A 329 13.37 10.89 20.04
CA LYS A 329 12.15 11.61 20.43
C LYS A 329 10.92 11.24 19.59
N TYR A 330 11.11 10.64 18.41
CA TYR A 330 10.06 10.08 17.57
C TYR A 330 9.68 8.63 17.91
N HIS A 331 10.47 7.96 18.75
CA HIS A 331 10.27 6.58 19.14
C HIS A 331 9.56 6.47 20.47
N SER A 332 8.52 5.64 20.52
CA SER A 332 7.71 5.53 21.74
C SER A 332 8.33 4.56 22.75
N THR A 333 9.03 3.53 22.28
CA THR A 333 9.58 2.44 23.12
C THR A 333 10.92 1.91 22.60
N TYR A 334 11.80 1.50 23.52
CA TYR A 334 13.07 0.87 23.17
C TYR A 334 12.86 -0.57 22.66
N ALA A 335 13.76 -1.05 21.78
CA ALA A 335 13.71 -2.43 21.27
C ALA A 335 13.85 -3.49 22.38
N LYS A 336 14.65 -3.20 23.41
CA LYS A 336 14.83 -4.07 24.60
C LYS A 336 13.62 -4.02 25.55
N GLY A 337 12.68 -3.11 25.31
CA GLY A 337 11.52 -2.82 26.16
C GLY A 337 11.76 -1.61 27.08
N GLY A 338 10.66 -1.04 27.56
CA GLY A 338 10.67 0.24 28.29
C GLY A 338 10.29 1.41 27.37
N PHE A 339 9.86 2.50 27.99
CA PHE A 339 9.49 3.73 27.30
C PHE A 339 10.70 4.60 27.05
N VAL A 340 10.75 5.26 25.90
CA VAL A 340 11.76 6.28 25.62
C VAL A 340 11.42 7.53 26.42
N GLU A 341 12.39 8.03 27.19
CA GLU A 341 12.20 9.14 28.13
C GLU A 341 11.94 10.47 27.40
N ASN A 342 12.69 10.73 26.33
CA ASN A 342 12.57 11.97 25.54
C ASN A 342 11.52 11.90 24.41
N TRP A 343 10.61 10.92 24.43
CA TRP A 343 9.55 10.83 23.42
C TRP A 343 8.62 12.04 23.49
N GLN A 344 8.48 12.77 22.37
CA GLN A 344 7.69 14.01 22.30
C GLN A 344 6.24 13.78 21.86
N GLY A 345 5.75 12.54 21.94
CA GLY A 345 4.40 12.21 21.53
C GLY A 345 4.24 12.18 20.02
N ASN A 346 5.31 12.00 19.23
CA ASN A 346 5.18 11.97 17.78
C ASN A 346 4.46 10.70 17.32
N ASN A 347 3.54 10.85 16.37
CA ASN A 347 2.91 9.73 15.69
C ASN A 347 3.66 9.33 14.39
N PRO A 348 3.36 8.14 13.82
CA PRO A 348 4.00 7.69 12.58
C PRO A 348 3.83 8.64 11.38
N ARG A 349 2.76 9.44 11.31
CA ARG A 349 2.60 10.41 10.21
C ARG A 349 3.53 11.60 10.33
N GLU A 350 3.72 12.10 11.55
CA GLU A 350 4.67 13.19 11.83
C GLU A 350 6.09 12.75 11.56
N THR A 351 6.45 11.54 12.01
CA THR A 351 7.77 10.96 11.71
C THR A 351 7.96 10.79 10.19
N GLN A 352 6.94 10.30 9.47
CA GLN A 352 7.00 10.20 8.01
C GLN A 352 7.15 11.59 7.34
N ALA A 353 6.51 12.62 7.88
CA ALA A 353 6.64 13.99 7.40
C ALA A 353 8.05 14.55 7.64
N TYR A 354 8.66 14.25 8.79
CA TYR A 354 10.06 14.55 9.09
C TYR A 354 11.01 13.91 8.09
N LEU A 355 10.89 12.60 7.83
CA LEU A 355 11.72 11.89 6.84
C LEU A 355 11.53 12.46 5.43
N CYS A 356 10.30 12.81 5.05
CA CYS A 356 10.02 13.51 3.79
C CYS A 356 10.71 14.88 3.71
N LYS A 357 10.72 15.65 4.81
CA LYS A 357 11.38 16.96 4.89
C LYS A 357 12.89 16.81 4.69
N ILE A 358 13.54 15.90 5.42
CA ILE A 358 14.97 15.60 5.25
C ILE A 358 15.27 15.17 3.82
N TRP A 359 14.53 14.20 3.29
CA TRP A 359 14.77 13.73 1.92
C TRP A 359 14.55 14.81 0.87
N SER A 360 13.63 15.76 1.08
CA SER A 360 13.46 16.90 0.19
C SER A 360 14.69 17.81 0.18
N ARG A 361 15.29 18.08 1.35
CA ARG A 361 16.52 18.88 1.49
C ARG A 361 17.72 18.17 0.86
N ILE A 362 17.88 16.87 1.12
CA ILE A 362 18.91 16.03 0.50
C ILE A 362 18.80 16.12 -1.03
N ARG A 363 17.63 15.85 -1.61
CA ARG A 363 17.43 15.93 -3.06
C ARG A 363 17.71 17.31 -3.63
N ALA A 364 17.31 18.36 -2.94
CA ALA A 364 17.58 19.73 -3.37
C ALA A 364 19.08 20.08 -3.36
N LYS A 365 19.85 19.58 -2.39
CA LYS A 365 21.32 19.75 -2.38
C LYS A 365 21.99 18.91 -3.45
N LEU A 366 21.68 17.61 -3.55
CA LEU A 366 22.24 16.74 -4.60
C LEU A 366 21.99 17.30 -6.00
N ASN A 367 20.81 17.84 -6.26
CA ASN A 367 20.50 18.44 -7.55
C ASN A 367 21.35 19.69 -7.87
N ARG A 368 21.68 20.52 -6.86
CA ARG A 368 22.58 21.68 -7.03
C ARG A 368 24.02 21.27 -7.30
N GLU A 369 24.45 20.17 -6.69
CA GLU A 369 25.75 19.54 -6.92
C GLU A 369 25.78 18.68 -8.19
N GLN A 370 24.72 18.72 -9.02
CA GLN A 370 24.54 17.92 -10.23
C GLN A 370 24.67 16.39 -10.03
N ILE A 371 24.48 15.91 -8.81
CA ILE A 371 24.45 14.49 -8.50
C ILE A 371 23.05 13.96 -8.81
N LYS A 372 22.97 13.18 -9.90
CA LYS A 372 21.74 12.51 -10.33
C LYS A 372 21.74 11.05 -9.92
N PHE A 373 20.57 10.53 -9.59
CA PHE A 373 20.37 9.15 -9.20
C PHE A 373 18.96 8.67 -9.57
N PHE A 374 18.78 7.36 -9.61
CA PHE A 374 17.49 6.68 -9.75
C PHE A 374 17.44 5.45 -8.84
N GLY A 375 16.26 4.87 -8.59
CA GLY A 375 16.13 3.74 -7.67
C GLY A 375 14.77 3.65 -6.98
N PHE A 376 14.76 3.21 -5.73
CA PHE A 376 13.55 2.95 -4.94
C PHE A 376 13.70 3.34 -3.48
N ARG A 377 12.59 3.75 -2.87
CA ARG A 377 12.45 3.92 -1.43
C ARG A 377 11.32 3.05 -0.90
N VAL A 378 11.60 2.34 0.18
CA VAL A 378 10.65 1.58 1.00
C VAL A 378 10.53 2.28 2.35
N ALA A 379 9.30 2.53 2.82
CA ALA A 379 9.03 2.97 4.18
C ALA A 379 8.48 1.78 4.97
N GLU A 380 9.11 1.47 6.09
CA GLU A 380 8.78 0.34 6.97
C GLU A 380 8.65 0.85 8.42
N PRO A 381 7.76 0.27 9.24
CA PRO A 381 7.72 0.59 10.66
C PRO A 381 8.79 -0.15 11.44
N HIS A 382 9.38 0.50 12.45
CA HIS A 382 10.03 -0.20 13.55
C HIS A 382 9.00 -0.91 14.43
N HIS A 383 9.48 -1.75 15.36
CA HIS A 383 8.67 -2.50 16.33
C HIS A 383 7.65 -1.64 17.10
N ASP A 384 7.92 -0.35 17.30
CA ASP A 384 7.09 0.64 17.99
C ASP A 384 6.16 1.45 17.06
N GLY A 385 6.19 1.15 15.75
CA GLY A 385 5.38 1.80 14.73
C GLY A 385 6.04 3.03 14.08
N THR A 386 7.21 3.46 14.55
CA THR A 386 7.90 4.63 14.00
C THR A 386 8.50 4.29 12.62
N PRO A 387 8.18 5.05 11.56
CA PRO A 387 8.70 4.78 10.22
C PRO A 387 10.21 5.00 10.13
N HIS A 388 10.86 4.17 9.33
CA HIS A 388 12.21 4.37 8.80
C HIS A 388 12.21 4.02 7.31
N TRP A 389 13.22 4.51 6.59
CA TRP A 389 13.32 4.32 5.15
C TRP A 389 14.52 3.46 4.79
N HIS A 390 14.26 2.50 3.89
CA HIS A 390 15.28 1.81 3.13
C HIS A 390 15.28 2.33 1.70
N ILE A 391 16.43 2.79 1.22
CA ILE A 391 16.56 3.48 -0.06
C ILE A 391 17.65 2.77 -0.86
N LEU A 392 17.26 2.21 -2.00
CA LEU A 392 18.18 1.71 -3.01
C LEU A 392 18.34 2.80 -4.07
N ILE A 393 19.56 3.25 -4.31
CA ILE A 393 19.86 4.24 -5.36
C ILE A 393 21.04 3.80 -6.20
N PHE A 394 20.98 4.16 -7.48
CA PHE A 394 22.05 4.00 -8.44
C PHE A 394 22.57 5.37 -8.83
N MET A 395 23.89 5.56 -8.75
CA MET A 395 24.57 6.81 -9.12
C MET A 395 25.93 6.51 -9.76
N ARG A 396 26.53 7.53 -10.37
CA ARG A 396 27.89 7.38 -10.90
C ARG A 396 28.90 7.16 -9.77
N PRO A 397 29.90 6.27 -9.95
CA PRO A 397 30.86 5.94 -8.89
C PRO A 397 31.57 7.17 -8.30
N GLU A 398 31.93 8.15 -9.14
CA GLU A 398 32.59 9.39 -8.71
C GLU A 398 31.77 10.23 -7.72
N HIS A 399 30.44 10.03 -7.68
CA HIS A 399 29.55 10.80 -6.82
C HIS A 399 29.27 10.13 -5.46
N LEU A 400 29.65 8.87 -5.25
CA LEU A 400 29.28 8.12 -4.05
C LEU A 400 29.73 8.80 -2.75
N ALA A 401 31.00 9.21 -2.68
CA ALA A 401 31.57 9.84 -1.48
C ALA A 401 30.89 11.19 -1.16
N GLN A 402 30.67 12.01 -2.18
CA GLN A 402 30.01 13.30 -2.02
C GLN A 402 28.52 13.13 -1.66
N ALA A 403 27.84 12.15 -2.27
CA ALA A 403 26.45 11.83 -1.95
C ALA A 403 26.31 11.36 -0.50
N PHE A 404 27.19 10.47 -0.04
CA PHE A 404 27.27 10.03 1.36
C PHE A 404 27.40 11.24 2.29
N LYS A 405 28.39 12.11 2.06
CA LYS A 405 28.63 13.29 2.90
C LYS A 405 27.40 14.20 3.00
N ILE A 406 26.78 14.50 1.86
CA ILE A 406 25.57 15.35 1.82
C ILE A 406 24.42 14.70 2.58
N MET A 407 24.15 13.42 2.32
CA MET A 407 23.05 12.72 2.97
C MET A 407 23.25 12.61 4.48
N TRP A 408 24.48 12.30 4.91
CA TRP A 408 24.86 12.20 6.32
C TRP A 408 24.64 13.53 7.05
N ILE A 409 25.09 14.66 6.48
CA ILE A 409 24.89 15.99 7.08
C ILE A 409 23.42 16.26 7.35
N TYR A 410 22.53 16.03 6.38
CA TYR A 410 21.11 16.29 6.57
C TYR A 410 20.41 15.27 7.47
N ALA A 411 20.88 14.02 7.49
CA ALA A 411 20.33 13.00 8.38
C ALA A 411 20.70 13.25 9.85
N MET A 412 21.87 13.86 10.08
CA MET A 412 22.39 14.20 11.41
C MET A 412 22.04 15.62 11.87
N ASP A 413 21.37 16.43 11.05
CA ASP A 413 21.06 17.85 11.32
C ASP A 413 20.22 18.08 12.59
N GLU A 414 19.42 17.09 12.99
CA GLU A 414 18.55 17.16 14.17
C GLU A 414 19.00 16.18 15.25
N ASP A 415 19.25 16.67 16.46
CA ASP A 415 19.70 15.89 17.62
C ASP A 415 20.96 15.04 17.33
N SER A 416 22.00 15.65 16.74
CA SER A 416 23.27 14.98 16.38
C SER A 416 24.01 14.37 17.56
N GLU A 417 23.90 15.02 18.74
CA GLU A 417 24.60 14.67 19.97
C GLU A 417 23.91 13.51 20.73
N GLU A 418 22.79 13.00 20.24
CA GLU A 418 22.09 11.87 20.84
C GLU A 418 23.00 10.62 20.83
N LYS A 419 23.07 9.92 21.97
CA LYS A 419 23.94 8.75 22.13
C LYS A 419 23.64 7.68 21.07
N GLY A 420 24.62 7.42 20.20
CA GLY A 420 24.50 6.44 19.13
C GLY A 420 23.81 6.95 17.86
N ALA A 421 23.51 8.26 17.75
CA ALA A 421 22.96 8.86 16.53
C ALA A 421 23.89 8.63 15.34
N SER A 422 25.20 8.82 15.51
CA SER A 422 26.21 8.62 14.46
C SER A 422 26.21 7.22 13.84
N ILE A 423 25.72 6.21 14.58
CA ILE A 423 25.64 4.81 14.15
C ILE A 423 24.25 4.47 13.60
N ASN A 424 23.20 4.90 14.29
CA ASN A 424 21.84 4.39 14.05
C ASN A 424 20.98 5.29 13.14
N ARG A 425 21.35 6.56 12.97
CA ARG A 425 20.51 7.54 12.25
C ARG A 425 20.59 7.38 10.74
N PHE A 426 21.78 7.08 10.24
CA PHE A 426 22.06 6.99 8.83
C PHE A 426 23.10 5.89 8.57
N GLU A 427 22.71 4.91 7.76
CA GLU A 427 23.61 3.90 7.25
C GLU A 427 23.67 4.01 5.73
N PHE A 428 24.87 3.97 5.16
CA PHE A 428 25.10 3.96 3.72
C PHE A 428 26.03 2.80 3.38
N LYS A 429 25.49 1.78 2.71
CA LYS A 429 26.22 0.58 2.30
C LYS A 429 26.36 0.59 0.79
N ASP A 430 27.59 0.63 0.31
CA ASP A 430 27.86 0.35 -1.09
C ASP A 430 27.53 -1.12 -1.39
N ILE A 431 26.89 -1.37 -2.53
CA ILE A 431 26.42 -2.71 -2.90
C ILE A 431 27.53 -3.42 -3.66
N ASP A 432 28.12 -4.40 -2.99
CA ASP A 432 29.08 -5.31 -3.59
C ASP A 432 28.34 -6.41 -4.38
N LYS A 433 28.43 -6.33 -5.71
CA LYS A 433 27.80 -7.29 -6.63
C LYS A 433 28.26 -8.73 -6.41
N GLN A 434 29.45 -8.95 -5.84
CA GLN A 434 29.96 -10.28 -5.53
C GLN A 434 29.25 -10.92 -4.34
N LYS A 435 28.73 -10.09 -3.42
CA LYS A 435 28.00 -10.54 -2.21
C LYS A 435 26.49 -10.64 -2.43
N GLY A 436 25.96 -9.96 -3.44
CA GLY A 436 24.58 -10.09 -3.86
C GLY A 436 24.11 -8.97 -4.79
N SER A 437 23.08 -9.27 -5.59
CA SER A 437 22.42 -8.28 -6.45
C SER A 437 21.79 -7.14 -5.64
N ALA A 438 21.78 -5.92 -6.20
CA ALA A 438 21.09 -4.78 -5.63
C ALA A 438 19.59 -5.05 -5.46
N THR A 439 19.00 -5.79 -6.40
CA THR A 439 17.62 -6.29 -6.29
C THR A 439 17.44 -7.18 -5.06
N GLY A 440 18.42 -8.03 -4.73
CA GLY A 440 18.39 -8.90 -3.54
C GLY A 440 18.30 -8.12 -2.23
N TYR A 441 19.04 -7.01 -2.10
CA TYR A 441 19.03 -6.18 -0.89
C TYR A 441 17.63 -5.63 -0.57
N ILE A 442 16.89 -5.17 -1.59
CA ILE A 442 15.56 -4.58 -1.42
C ILE A 442 14.42 -5.63 -1.46
N ALA A 443 14.66 -6.80 -2.05
CA ALA A 443 13.66 -7.87 -2.19
C ALA A 443 13.09 -8.35 -0.85
N LYS A 444 13.96 -8.50 0.18
CA LYS A 444 13.54 -8.83 1.56
C LYS A 444 12.47 -7.86 2.03
N TYR A 445 12.69 -6.56 1.84
CA TYR A 445 11.78 -5.51 2.27
C TYR A 445 10.47 -5.50 1.49
N ILE A 446 10.48 -5.82 0.19
CA ILE A 446 9.25 -5.96 -0.59
C ILE A 446 8.39 -7.10 -0.06
N ALA A 447 8.98 -8.29 0.12
CA ALA A 447 8.27 -9.46 0.60
C ALA A 447 7.69 -9.22 2.00
N LYS A 448 8.49 -8.66 2.92
CA LYS A 448 8.04 -8.28 4.27
C LYS A 448 6.86 -7.31 4.28
N ASN A 449 6.84 -6.34 3.37
CA ASN A 449 5.87 -5.23 3.39
C ASN A 449 4.58 -5.50 2.59
N ILE A 450 4.53 -6.55 1.76
CA ILE A 450 3.39 -6.83 0.87
C ILE A 450 2.55 -8.00 1.37
N ASP A 451 3.09 -9.22 1.36
CA ASP A 451 2.32 -10.45 1.62
C ASP A 451 3.10 -11.52 2.41
N GLY A 452 4.37 -11.30 2.70
CA GLY A 452 5.24 -12.31 3.33
C GLY A 452 5.51 -13.51 2.41
N TYR A 453 5.40 -13.34 1.08
CA TYR A 453 5.58 -14.41 0.12
C TYR A 453 6.96 -15.08 0.22
N ALA A 454 6.98 -16.41 0.16
CA ALA A 454 8.17 -17.27 0.29
C ALA A 454 8.90 -17.17 1.65
N LEU A 455 8.26 -16.58 2.66
CA LEU A 455 8.82 -16.39 4.01
C LEU A 455 8.07 -17.19 5.09
N ASP A 456 7.38 -18.27 4.70
CA ASP A 456 6.52 -19.05 5.61
C ASP A 456 7.30 -19.67 6.78
N ASN A 457 8.62 -19.89 6.64
CA ASN A 457 9.50 -20.44 7.68
C ASN A 457 10.51 -19.43 8.24
N GLU A 458 10.47 -18.17 7.81
CA GLU A 458 11.42 -17.15 8.26
C GLU A 458 10.88 -16.33 9.44
N ILE A 459 11.79 -16.01 10.37
CA ILE A 459 11.52 -15.25 11.58
C ILE A 459 11.99 -13.81 11.35
N ASP A 460 11.18 -12.86 11.81
CA ASP A 460 11.55 -11.47 11.79
C ASP A 460 12.52 -11.10 12.92
N ASP A 461 13.68 -10.55 12.58
CA ASP A 461 14.73 -10.15 13.55
C ASP A 461 14.23 -9.12 14.59
N GLN A 462 13.33 -8.21 14.18
CA GLN A 462 12.81 -7.17 15.06
C GLN A 462 11.78 -7.71 16.05
N THR A 463 10.98 -8.71 15.68
CA THR A 463 9.83 -9.15 16.48
C THR A 463 9.92 -10.58 17.02
N GLY A 464 10.76 -11.42 16.44
CA GLY A 464 10.83 -12.85 16.72
C GLY A 464 9.60 -13.64 16.23
N LYS A 465 8.77 -13.04 15.36
CA LYS A 465 7.53 -13.66 14.83
C LYS A 465 7.68 -14.07 13.37
N ASN A 466 6.78 -14.93 12.92
CA ASN A 466 6.69 -15.36 11.53
C ASN A 466 6.42 -14.18 10.57
N LEU A 467 7.18 -14.09 9.48
CA LEU A 467 7.16 -12.94 8.57
C LEU A 467 5.81 -12.71 7.88
N LYS A 468 4.98 -13.74 7.68
CA LYS A 468 3.63 -13.59 7.11
C LYS A 468 2.67 -12.87 8.05
N GLN A 469 2.78 -13.12 9.36
CA GLN A 469 1.98 -12.40 10.36
C GLN A 469 2.44 -10.94 10.45
N THR A 470 3.75 -10.73 10.39
CA THR A 470 4.37 -9.40 10.36
C THR A 470 3.90 -8.58 9.15
N ALA A 471 3.82 -9.16 7.94
CA ALA A 471 3.36 -8.47 6.74
C ALA A 471 1.93 -7.90 6.87
N LYS A 472 1.03 -8.62 7.58
CA LYS A 472 -0.33 -8.14 7.87
C LYS A 472 -0.33 -6.95 8.83
N ALA A 473 0.51 -7.00 9.87
CA ALA A 473 0.64 -5.91 10.84
C ALA A 473 1.22 -4.65 10.18
N ILE A 474 2.25 -4.80 9.35
CA ILE A 474 2.83 -3.71 8.55
C ILE A 474 1.81 -3.13 7.56
N SER A 475 1.02 -3.97 6.89
CA SER A 475 -0.06 -3.52 6.00
C SER A 475 -1.16 -2.77 6.74
N ALA A 476 -1.50 -3.20 7.96
CA ALA A 476 -2.45 -2.51 8.83
C ALA A 476 -1.90 -1.14 9.26
N TRP A 477 -0.63 -1.08 9.68
CA TRP A 477 0.08 0.15 10.00
C TRP A 477 0.09 1.15 8.83
N ALA A 478 0.51 0.72 7.65
CA ALA A 478 0.59 1.57 6.46
C ALA A 478 -0.79 2.11 6.06
N SER A 479 -1.82 1.26 6.15
CA SER A 479 -3.21 1.66 5.91
C SER A 479 -3.72 2.63 6.97
N ARG A 480 -3.44 2.39 8.25
CA ARG A 480 -3.89 3.22 9.37
C ARG A 480 -3.35 4.63 9.25
N TRP A 481 -2.07 4.76 8.96
CA TRP A 481 -1.38 6.06 8.91
C TRP A 481 -1.32 6.67 7.52
N LYS A 482 -1.91 6.02 6.51
CA LYS A 482 -1.90 6.43 5.10
C LYS A 482 -0.47 6.64 4.56
N ILE A 483 0.45 5.75 4.94
CA ILE A 483 1.86 5.82 4.54
C ILE A 483 2.06 5.02 3.25
N ARG A 484 2.56 5.71 2.22
CA ARG A 484 2.99 5.06 0.98
C ARG A 484 4.29 4.31 1.23
N GLN A 485 4.24 2.98 1.25
CA GLN A 485 5.41 2.13 1.49
C GLN A 485 6.43 2.22 0.36
N PHE A 486 6.04 2.02 -0.91
CA PHE A 486 6.98 1.96 -2.04
C PHE A 486 6.93 3.21 -2.93
N GLN A 487 8.10 3.77 -3.22
CA GLN A 487 8.27 4.94 -4.08
C GLN A 487 9.44 4.71 -5.05
N GLN A 488 9.20 4.82 -6.35
CA GLN A 488 10.28 4.90 -7.33
C GLN A 488 10.92 6.29 -7.30
N LEU A 489 12.24 6.34 -7.45
CA LEU A 489 13.07 7.52 -7.53
C LEU A 489 13.62 7.59 -8.95
N GLY A 490 13.39 8.68 -9.68
CA GLY A 490 13.75 8.77 -11.10
C GLY A 490 13.00 7.78 -12.00
N GLY A 491 13.51 7.58 -13.22
CA GLY A 491 13.06 6.63 -14.22
C GLY A 491 11.69 6.89 -14.86
N ALA A 492 11.33 6.01 -15.79
CA ALA A 492 10.10 6.11 -16.55
C ALA A 492 8.84 5.86 -15.69
N PRO A 493 7.68 6.50 -15.98
CA PRO A 493 6.49 6.38 -15.14
C PRO A 493 5.77 5.03 -15.29
N VAL A 494 5.64 4.30 -14.18
CA VAL A 494 4.89 3.02 -14.15
C VAL A 494 3.43 3.15 -14.62
N SER A 495 2.82 4.32 -14.50
CA SER A 495 1.45 4.52 -14.97
C SER A 495 1.36 4.49 -16.50
N VAL A 496 2.36 5.02 -17.22
CA VAL A 496 2.43 4.94 -18.68
C VAL A 496 2.68 3.50 -19.11
N TRP A 497 3.61 2.81 -18.44
CA TRP A 497 3.83 1.36 -18.61
C TRP A 497 2.55 0.54 -18.51
N ARG A 498 1.77 0.75 -17.44
CA ARG A 498 0.50 0.03 -17.23
C ARG A 498 -0.54 0.33 -18.29
N GLU A 499 -0.57 1.57 -18.79
CA GLU A 499 -1.53 1.99 -19.80
C GLU A 499 -1.17 1.44 -21.20
N LEU A 500 0.11 1.42 -21.56
CA LEU A 500 0.62 0.78 -22.78
C LEU A 500 0.24 -0.71 -22.84
N ARG A 501 0.45 -1.44 -21.75
CA ARG A 501 0.11 -2.88 -21.65
C ARG A 501 -1.38 -3.20 -21.81
N ARG A 502 -2.26 -2.20 -21.85
CA ARG A 502 -3.67 -2.40 -22.21
C ARG A 502 -3.86 -2.67 -23.71
N LEU A 503 -2.95 -2.16 -24.54
CA LEU A 503 -2.92 -2.39 -25.98
C LEU A 503 -2.43 -3.80 -26.33
N LYS A 504 -1.77 -4.49 -25.39
CA LYS A 504 -1.20 -5.83 -25.57
C LYS A 504 -0.25 -5.85 -26.78
N ASN A 505 -0.26 -6.94 -27.55
CA ASN A 505 0.58 -7.20 -28.72
C ASN A 505 0.17 -6.38 -29.97
N GLN A 506 -0.61 -5.31 -29.83
CA GLN A 506 -0.97 -4.46 -30.96
C GLN A 506 0.26 -3.71 -31.47
N LYS A 507 0.51 -3.79 -32.78
CA LYS A 507 1.49 -2.92 -33.44
C LYS A 507 0.83 -1.57 -33.73
N VAL A 508 1.49 -0.48 -33.33
CA VAL A 508 1.00 0.88 -33.57
C VAL A 508 1.85 1.55 -34.64
N ALA A 509 1.23 2.30 -35.54
CA ALA A 509 1.95 2.96 -36.65
C ALA A 509 2.94 4.04 -36.17
N ASN A 510 2.75 4.56 -34.95
CA ASN A 510 3.57 5.61 -34.39
C ASN A 510 4.95 5.08 -33.97
N GLN A 511 5.99 5.46 -34.72
CA GLN A 511 7.38 5.02 -34.51
C GLN A 511 7.97 5.38 -33.14
N ILE A 512 7.38 6.34 -32.41
CA ILE A 512 7.81 6.68 -31.05
C ILE A 512 7.11 5.78 -30.03
N ILE A 513 5.82 5.53 -30.20
CA ILE A 513 5.01 4.75 -29.25
C ILE A 513 5.30 3.25 -29.39
N ASP A 514 5.46 2.73 -30.60
CA ASP A 514 5.58 1.30 -30.88
C ASP A 514 6.75 0.62 -30.14
N PRO A 515 8.00 1.15 -30.14
CA PRO A 515 9.09 0.52 -29.40
C PRO A 515 8.88 0.51 -27.88
N ILE A 516 8.27 1.57 -27.36
CA ILE A 516 7.95 1.71 -25.93
C ILE A 516 6.84 0.74 -25.54
N LEU A 517 5.83 0.56 -26.40
CA LEU A 517 4.76 -0.42 -26.23
C LEU A 517 5.32 -1.84 -26.24
N ALA A 518 6.14 -2.18 -27.25
CA ALA A 518 6.75 -3.49 -27.39
C ALA A 518 7.56 -3.86 -26.13
N SER A 519 8.38 -2.93 -25.63
CA SER A 519 9.14 -3.12 -24.38
C SER A 519 8.24 -3.35 -23.18
N ALA A 520 7.14 -2.58 -23.09
CA ALA A 520 6.19 -2.69 -21.99
C ALA A 520 5.42 -4.01 -22.01
N ASP A 521 5.04 -4.51 -23.18
CA ASP A 521 4.27 -5.73 -23.37
C ASP A 521 5.07 -6.98 -22.93
N ILE A 522 6.31 -7.11 -23.43
CA ILE A 522 7.21 -8.23 -23.09
C ILE A 522 7.66 -8.21 -21.62
N GLY A 523 7.51 -7.07 -20.93
CA GLY A 523 7.91 -6.93 -19.53
C GLY A 523 9.36 -6.52 -19.31
N ASP A 524 10.01 -5.96 -20.33
CA ASP A 524 11.36 -5.40 -20.22
C ASP A 524 11.32 -3.94 -19.73
N TRP A 525 11.54 -3.78 -18.43
CA TRP A 525 11.56 -2.45 -17.81
C TRP A 525 12.79 -1.61 -18.19
N ALA A 526 13.92 -2.26 -18.45
CA ALA A 526 15.16 -1.59 -18.83
C ALA A 526 14.98 -0.94 -20.22
N ALA A 527 14.60 -1.74 -21.23
CA ALA A 527 14.32 -1.26 -22.57
C ALA A 527 13.22 -0.20 -22.60
N TYR A 528 12.13 -0.39 -21.84
CA TYR A 528 11.08 0.62 -21.72
C TYR A 528 11.60 1.95 -21.18
N THR A 529 12.45 1.91 -20.16
CA THR A 529 13.02 3.11 -19.55
C THR A 529 13.96 3.81 -20.53
N VAL A 530 14.80 3.06 -21.26
CA VAL A 530 15.67 3.58 -22.33
C VAL A 530 14.85 4.24 -23.43
N HIS A 531 13.83 3.56 -23.96
CA HIS A 531 12.98 4.11 -25.00
C HIS A 531 12.22 5.37 -24.56
N GLN A 532 11.89 5.51 -23.27
CA GLN A 532 11.31 6.73 -22.70
C GLN A 532 12.29 7.90 -22.52
N GLY A 533 13.59 7.70 -22.77
CA GLY A 533 14.64 8.71 -22.63
C GLY A 533 15.68 8.41 -21.53
N GLY A 534 15.65 7.21 -20.95
CA GLY A 534 16.61 6.75 -19.94
C GLY A 534 16.16 6.97 -18.49
N PRO A 535 16.94 6.45 -17.51
CA PRO A 535 16.54 6.46 -16.09
C PRO A 535 16.59 7.85 -15.43
N LEU A 536 17.26 8.82 -16.05
CA LEU A 536 17.39 10.20 -15.56
C LEU A 536 16.56 11.21 -16.36
N VAL A 537 15.70 10.75 -17.28
CA VAL A 537 14.90 11.62 -18.15
C VAL A 537 14.03 12.60 -17.34
N PRO A 538 14.08 13.90 -17.63
CA PRO A 538 13.16 14.85 -17.05
C PRO A 538 11.72 14.57 -17.50
N ARG A 539 10.73 14.84 -16.63
CA ARG A 539 9.31 14.60 -16.98
C ARG A 539 8.87 15.32 -18.25
N LYS A 540 9.42 16.51 -18.50
CA LYS A 540 9.12 17.34 -19.68
C LYS A 540 9.67 16.77 -21.00
N ASP A 541 10.58 15.80 -20.92
CA ASP A 541 11.25 15.21 -22.09
C ASP A 541 10.84 13.73 -22.30
N LEU A 542 9.88 13.22 -21.52
CA LEU A 542 9.29 11.89 -21.73
C LEU A 542 8.68 11.77 -23.14
N LYS A 543 9.06 10.72 -23.86
CA LYS A 543 8.59 10.44 -25.22
C LYS A 543 7.12 10.04 -25.31
N VAL A 544 6.58 9.38 -24.29
CA VAL A 544 5.15 9.00 -24.21
C VAL A 544 4.55 9.40 -22.88
N ARG A 545 3.33 9.96 -22.90
CA ARG A 545 2.59 10.39 -21.70
C ARG A 545 1.16 9.89 -21.71
N LEU A 546 0.55 9.92 -20.53
CA LEU A 546 -0.88 9.68 -20.37
C LEU A 546 -1.68 10.85 -20.95
N ALA A 547 -2.70 10.53 -21.72
CA ALA A 547 -3.77 11.44 -22.11
C ALA A 547 -4.94 11.31 -21.13
N TYR A 548 -5.53 12.44 -20.76
CA TYR A 548 -6.60 12.51 -19.79
C TYR A 548 -7.86 13.12 -20.41
N GLU A 549 -9.02 12.67 -19.94
CA GLU A 549 -10.29 13.38 -20.05
C GLU A 549 -10.60 14.09 -18.74
N GLU A 550 -11.16 15.28 -18.82
CA GLU A 550 -11.69 16.00 -17.66
C GLU A 550 -13.11 15.54 -17.39
N LYS A 551 -13.38 15.20 -16.13
CA LYS A 551 -14.71 14.83 -15.64
C LYS A 551 -15.00 15.53 -14.33
N LEU A 552 -16.28 15.72 -14.05
CA LEU A 552 -16.74 16.29 -12.79
C LEU A 552 -17.07 15.18 -11.80
N ASN A 553 -16.73 15.37 -10.53
CA ASN A 553 -17.19 14.49 -9.46
C ASN A 553 -18.58 14.91 -8.94
N GLN A 554 -19.09 14.24 -7.91
CA GLN A 554 -20.41 14.54 -7.33
C GLN A 554 -20.55 15.94 -6.70
N TYR A 555 -19.44 16.65 -6.52
CA TYR A 555 -19.39 18.02 -6.02
C TYR A 555 -18.98 18.98 -7.15
N GLU A 556 -19.11 18.59 -8.42
CA GLU A 556 -18.71 19.41 -9.57
C GLU A 556 -17.23 19.82 -9.59
N GLU A 557 -16.36 19.08 -8.89
CA GLU A 557 -14.92 19.31 -8.96
C GLU A 557 -14.33 18.61 -10.18
N PRO A 558 -13.56 19.33 -11.02
CA PRO A 558 -12.88 18.72 -12.14
C PRO A 558 -11.78 17.77 -11.66
N PHE A 559 -11.78 16.54 -12.18
CA PHE A 559 -10.73 15.58 -11.99
C PHE A 559 -10.30 14.96 -13.33
N LYS A 560 -9.03 14.58 -13.41
CA LYS A 560 -8.44 13.99 -14.62
C LYS A 560 -8.59 12.48 -14.58
N LYS A 561 -9.34 11.92 -15.53
CA LYS A 561 -9.46 10.47 -15.74
C LYS A 561 -8.58 10.08 -16.93
N ILE A 562 -7.78 9.01 -16.77
CA ILE A 562 -6.94 8.51 -17.88
C ILE A 562 -7.85 8.05 -19.01
N LYS A 563 -7.56 8.47 -20.24
CA LYS A 563 -8.27 8.07 -21.47
C LYS A 563 -7.38 7.27 -22.43
N GLY A 564 -6.09 7.59 -22.45
CA GLY A 564 -5.18 7.08 -23.47
C GLY A 564 -3.73 7.39 -23.19
N ILE A 565 -2.94 7.26 -24.25
CA ILE A 565 -1.54 7.69 -24.33
C ILE A 565 -1.34 8.57 -25.57
N PHE A 566 -0.28 9.37 -25.56
CA PHE A 566 0.16 10.13 -26.73
C PHE A 566 1.66 10.41 -26.64
N ALA A 567 2.27 10.73 -27.77
CA ALA A 567 3.65 11.20 -27.87
C ALA A 567 3.66 12.75 -27.88
N PRO A 568 4.20 13.42 -26.85
CA PRO A 568 4.14 14.89 -26.75
C PRO A 568 4.75 15.64 -27.93
N ILE A 569 5.80 15.09 -28.56
CA ILE A 569 6.47 15.72 -29.71
C ILE A 569 5.61 15.75 -30.98
N ILE A 570 4.68 14.80 -31.13
CA ILE A 570 3.71 14.76 -32.24
C ILE A 570 2.39 15.44 -31.83
N GLY A 571 2.19 15.66 -30.54
CA GLY A 571 0.96 16.23 -30.00
C GLY A 571 -0.23 15.26 -30.07
N LEU A 572 -1.45 15.82 -30.05
CA LEU A 572 -2.69 15.05 -29.99
C LEU A 572 -2.94 14.18 -31.24
N ALA A 573 -2.28 14.46 -32.37
CA ALA A 573 -2.35 13.61 -33.56
C ALA A 573 -1.82 12.18 -33.30
N SER A 574 -0.97 12.00 -32.28
CA SER A 574 -0.48 10.68 -31.84
C SER A 574 -1.34 10.01 -30.76
N PHE A 575 -2.51 10.56 -30.45
CA PHE A 575 -3.37 10.03 -29.39
C PHE A 575 -3.87 8.63 -29.72
N ILE A 576 -3.70 7.71 -28.76
CA ILE A 576 -4.23 6.35 -28.82
C ILE A 576 -5.16 6.15 -27.62
N CYS A 577 -6.43 5.85 -27.91
CA CYS A 577 -7.42 5.52 -26.89
C CYS A 577 -7.18 4.10 -26.37
N THR A 578 -6.91 3.95 -25.07
CA THR A 578 -6.64 2.66 -24.42
C THR A 578 -7.82 2.18 -23.57
N ARG A 579 -8.89 2.98 -23.48
CA ARG A 579 -10.08 2.74 -22.66
C ARG A 579 -11.34 2.90 -23.49
N LEU A 580 -11.58 1.89 -24.33
CA LEU A 580 -12.69 1.85 -25.29
C LEU A 580 -14.06 1.62 -24.63
N ILE A 581 -14.08 0.95 -23.47
CA ILE A 581 -15.31 0.52 -22.81
C ILE A 581 -15.55 1.36 -21.56
N ASN A 582 -16.75 1.94 -21.47
CA ASN A 582 -17.27 2.51 -20.24
C ASN A 582 -17.89 1.40 -19.39
N TRP A 583 -17.33 1.25 -18.19
CA TRP A 583 -17.78 0.25 -17.22
C TRP A 583 -18.58 0.94 -16.13
N LYS A 584 -19.81 0.47 -15.93
CA LYS A 584 -20.67 0.86 -14.81
C LYS A 584 -20.60 -0.17 -13.70
N LEU A 585 -20.62 0.28 -12.45
CA LEU A 585 -20.66 -0.63 -11.31
C LEU A 585 -22.11 -1.05 -11.02
N VAL A 586 -22.38 -2.35 -11.01
CA VAL A 586 -23.73 -2.91 -10.79
C VAL A 586 -23.70 -4.06 -9.78
N PRO A 587 -24.80 -4.35 -9.05
CA PRO A 587 -24.93 -5.59 -8.30
C PRO A 587 -24.84 -6.79 -9.24
N LYS A 588 -24.13 -7.84 -8.83
CA LYS A 588 -24.01 -9.09 -9.60
C LYS A 588 -25.38 -9.75 -9.72
N GLN A 589 -25.82 -10.03 -10.94
CA GLN A 589 -27.03 -10.83 -11.15
C GLN A 589 -26.85 -12.24 -10.55
N LYS A 590 -27.89 -12.74 -9.85
CA LYS A 590 -27.90 -14.11 -9.32
C LYS A 590 -28.01 -15.10 -10.47
N SER A 591 -26.88 -15.51 -11.05
CA SER A 591 -26.82 -16.70 -11.90
C SER A 591 -26.64 -17.94 -11.01
N THR A 592 -27.50 -18.93 -11.21
CA THR A 592 -27.42 -20.27 -10.64
C THR A 592 -26.21 -21.00 -11.21
N GLN A 593 -25.03 -20.86 -10.61
CA GLN A 593 -23.92 -21.84 -10.60
C GLN A 593 -22.67 -21.19 -9.97
N ASP A 594 -22.44 -21.45 -8.69
CA ASP A 594 -21.15 -21.21 -8.03
C ASP A 594 -20.16 -22.29 -8.48
N VAL A 595 -19.25 -21.95 -9.40
CA VAL A 595 -18.16 -22.85 -9.84
C VAL A 595 -16.81 -22.19 -9.59
N ASP A 596 -15.87 -23.02 -9.10
CA ASP A 596 -14.57 -22.67 -8.51
C ASP A 596 -13.71 -21.65 -9.30
N LEU A 597 -13.20 -20.65 -8.56
CA LEU A 597 -12.48 -19.46 -9.03
C LEU A 597 -11.20 -19.79 -9.81
N LYS A 598 -10.54 -20.92 -9.52
CA LYS A 598 -9.28 -21.33 -10.17
C LYS A 598 -9.46 -21.77 -11.62
N HIS A 599 -10.62 -22.35 -11.96
CA HIS A 599 -10.88 -22.86 -13.32
C HIS A 599 -11.31 -21.76 -14.30
N ARG A 600 -11.96 -20.69 -13.82
CA ARG A 600 -12.37 -19.55 -14.65
C ARG A 600 -11.20 -18.69 -15.14
N ALA A 601 -10.11 -18.60 -14.37
CA ALA A 601 -8.96 -17.76 -14.71
C ALA A 601 -8.14 -18.27 -15.91
N LYS A 602 -8.28 -19.57 -16.27
CA LYS A 602 -7.61 -20.19 -17.42
C LYS A 602 -8.33 -19.95 -18.77
N ARG A 603 -9.53 -19.35 -18.77
CA ARG A 603 -10.25 -19.01 -20.01
C ARG A 603 -10.10 -17.53 -20.32
N SER A 604 -9.75 -17.22 -21.57
CA SER A 604 -9.83 -15.87 -22.13
C SER A 604 -11.27 -15.34 -22.00
N PRO A 605 -11.49 -14.03 -21.78
CA PRO A 605 -12.82 -13.45 -21.79
C PRO A 605 -13.42 -13.68 -23.18
N TRP A 606 -14.60 -14.30 -23.23
CA TRP A 606 -15.37 -14.44 -24.45
C TRP A 606 -16.14 -13.13 -24.65
N SER A 607 -15.61 -12.21 -25.47
CA SER A 607 -16.34 -11.00 -25.85
C SER A 607 -17.09 -11.26 -27.15
N SER A 608 -18.37 -10.90 -27.19
CA SER A 608 -19.25 -10.97 -28.35
C SER A 608 -19.01 -9.84 -29.35
N VAL A 609 -17.77 -9.70 -29.84
CA VAL A 609 -17.46 -8.83 -30.98
C VAL A 609 -16.72 -9.65 -32.02
N ASN A 610 -17.49 -10.39 -32.80
CA ASN A 610 -17.12 -10.80 -34.15
C ASN A 610 -18.40 -11.12 -34.94
N ASN A 611 -19.23 -10.10 -35.17
CA ASN A 611 -20.26 -10.15 -36.22
C ASN A 611 -19.66 -9.54 -37.48
N CYS A 612 -18.82 -10.32 -38.17
CA CYS A 612 -18.66 -10.18 -39.60
C CYS A 612 -19.29 -11.44 -40.22
N THR A 613 -20.28 -11.22 -41.07
CA THR A 613 -20.96 -12.26 -41.85
C THR A 613 -19.93 -13.16 -42.53
N PRO A 614 -19.99 -14.49 -42.40
CA PRO A 614 -19.12 -15.37 -43.15
C PRO A 614 -19.52 -15.29 -44.62
N GLN A 615 -18.64 -14.72 -45.44
CA GLN A 615 -18.68 -15.01 -46.87
C GLN A 615 -18.21 -16.44 -47.02
N ASP A 616 -19.09 -17.28 -47.56
CA ASP A 616 -18.80 -18.66 -47.95
C ASP A 616 -17.55 -18.70 -48.85
N LEU A 617 -16.44 -19.08 -48.22
CA LEU A 617 -15.33 -19.73 -48.89
C LEU A 617 -15.17 -21.08 -48.21
N SER A 618 -16.11 -21.97 -48.52
CA SER A 618 -15.80 -23.39 -48.58
C SER A 618 -14.55 -23.55 -49.43
N LEU A 619 -13.42 -23.90 -48.80
CA LEU A 619 -12.40 -24.87 -49.24
C LEU A 619 -11.08 -24.67 -48.45
N LYS A 620 -10.70 -25.73 -47.74
CA LYS A 620 -9.38 -26.07 -47.15
C LYS A 620 -8.98 -25.39 -45.84
N ALA A 621 -9.20 -26.14 -44.75
CA ALA A 621 -8.52 -25.95 -43.48
C ALA A 621 -7.08 -26.52 -43.58
N ASP A 622 -6.08 -25.67 -43.42
CA ASP A 622 -4.72 -26.09 -43.06
C ASP A 622 -4.39 -25.57 -41.66
N HIS A 623 -4.30 -26.48 -40.70
CA HIS A 623 -3.72 -26.22 -39.38
C HIS A 623 -2.22 -25.96 -39.55
N GLN A 624 -1.77 -24.71 -39.46
CA GLN A 624 -0.34 -24.43 -39.28
C GLN A 624 0.07 -24.84 -37.85
N ILE A 625 0.71 -26.01 -37.75
CA ILE A 625 1.34 -26.53 -36.53
C ILE A 625 2.57 -25.67 -36.23
N THR A 626 2.71 -25.19 -34.98
CA THR A 626 3.88 -24.39 -34.57
C THR A 626 5.15 -25.26 -34.46
N GLU A 627 6.36 -24.72 -34.72
CA GLU A 627 7.63 -25.48 -34.63
C GLU A 627 7.78 -26.19 -33.28
N ARG A 628 7.32 -25.55 -32.19
CA ARG A 628 7.36 -26.13 -30.83
C ARG A 628 6.50 -27.38 -30.71
N GLN A 629 5.33 -27.42 -31.37
CA GLN A 629 4.46 -28.60 -31.42
C GLN A 629 5.07 -29.71 -32.29
N ILE A 630 5.78 -29.35 -33.37
CA ILE A 630 6.53 -30.32 -34.20
C ILE A 630 7.65 -30.97 -33.38
N ILE A 631 8.43 -30.18 -32.63
CA ILE A 631 9.48 -30.68 -31.73
C ILE A 631 8.89 -31.62 -30.66
N GLU A 632 7.77 -31.23 -30.05
CA GLU A 632 7.13 -32.05 -29.02
C GLU A 632 6.64 -33.39 -29.58
N GLN A 633 6.03 -33.39 -30.77
CA GLN A 633 5.58 -34.62 -31.44
C GLN A 633 6.77 -35.52 -31.79
N GLN A 634 7.86 -34.98 -32.32
CA GLN A 634 9.04 -35.75 -32.68
C GLN A 634 9.77 -36.31 -31.45
N LEU A 635 9.84 -35.57 -30.34
CA LEU A 635 10.40 -36.09 -29.08
C LEU A 635 9.60 -37.26 -28.52
N LYS A 636 8.26 -37.22 -28.61
CA LYS A 636 7.38 -38.35 -28.23
C LYS A 636 7.66 -39.59 -29.07
N ILE A 637 7.91 -39.43 -30.37
CA ILE A 637 8.24 -40.54 -31.27
C ILE A 637 9.60 -41.15 -30.92
N ILE A 638 10.60 -40.32 -30.61
CA ILE A 638 11.98 -40.74 -30.33
C ILE A 638 12.14 -41.29 -28.90
N GLY A 639 11.17 -41.06 -28.01
CA GLY A 639 11.19 -41.54 -26.62
C GLY A 639 12.12 -40.74 -25.70
N VAL A 640 12.43 -39.49 -26.06
CA VAL A 640 13.20 -38.54 -25.24
C VAL A 640 12.22 -37.67 -24.43
N PRO A 641 12.52 -37.28 -23.17
CA PRO A 641 11.64 -36.43 -22.37
C PRO A 641 11.23 -35.16 -23.12
N ASN A 642 9.93 -34.90 -23.23
CA ASN A 642 9.37 -33.74 -23.91
C ASN A 642 9.06 -32.59 -22.94
N ASP A 643 9.87 -32.43 -21.89
CA ASP A 643 9.71 -31.36 -20.92
C ASP A 643 10.13 -30.00 -21.51
N ASP A 644 9.64 -28.92 -20.91
CA ASP A 644 9.84 -27.56 -21.43
C ASP A 644 11.32 -27.18 -21.56
N LEU A 645 12.21 -27.73 -20.73
CA LEU A 645 13.65 -27.45 -20.81
C LEU A 645 14.26 -28.08 -22.07
N THR A 646 13.95 -29.35 -22.35
CA THR A 646 14.41 -30.07 -23.54
C THR A 646 13.89 -29.41 -24.82
N ILE A 647 12.60 -29.05 -24.85
CA ILE A 647 11.99 -28.36 -26.00
C ILE A 647 12.63 -26.98 -26.20
N ASN A 648 12.82 -26.19 -25.14
CA ASN A 648 13.45 -24.88 -25.25
C ASN A 648 14.91 -24.98 -25.75
N ARG A 649 15.67 -25.99 -25.32
CA ARG A 649 17.04 -26.21 -25.79
C ARG A 649 17.09 -26.51 -27.29
N LEU A 650 16.24 -27.42 -27.79
CA LEU A 650 16.17 -27.74 -29.22
C LEU A 650 15.65 -26.58 -30.05
N TYR A 651 14.65 -25.85 -29.53
CA TYR A 651 14.16 -24.63 -30.16
C TYR A 651 15.27 -23.58 -30.31
N LEU A 652 16.12 -23.42 -29.29
CA LEU A 652 17.33 -22.57 -29.32
C LEU A 652 18.51 -23.20 -30.08
N ARG A 653 18.28 -24.27 -30.87
CA ARG A 653 19.28 -24.97 -31.69
C ARG A 653 20.46 -25.55 -30.89
N GLN A 654 20.24 -25.86 -29.62
CA GLN A 654 21.22 -26.53 -28.77
C GLN A 654 21.11 -28.06 -28.92
N ASN A 655 22.26 -28.73 -28.94
CA ASN A 655 22.32 -30.19 -29.04
C ASN A 655 21.97 -30.85 -27.71
N ILE A 656 21.17 -31.92 -27.75
CA ILE A 656 20.85 -32.74 -26.58
C ILE A 656 21.59 -34.06 -26.68
N LYS A 657 22.44 -34.38 -25.71
CA LYS A 657 23.18 -35.63 -25.68
C LYS A 657 22.21 -36.79 -25.39
N ILE A 658 22.15 -37.77 -26.29
CA ILE A 658 21.33 -38.99 -26.12
C ILE A 658 22.16 -40.09 -25.47
N ASN A 659 23.40 -40.30 -25.93
CA ASN A 659 24.34 -41.27 -25.35
C ASN A 659 25.81 -40.84 -25.57
N ALA A 660 26.76 -41.73 -25.29
CA ALA A 660 28.19 -41.44 -25.36
C ALA A 660 28.69 -40.96 -26.74
N LYS A 661 27.98 -41.30 -27.83
CA LYS A 661 28.40 -41.00 -29.21
C LYS A 661 27.33 -40.29 -30.06
N GLN A 662 26.14 -40.01 -29.52
CA GLN A 662 25.01 -39.47 -30.29
C GLN A 662 24.36 -38.25 -29.64
N TYR A 663 24.05 -37.26 -30.47
CA TYR A 663 23.39 -36.01 -30.10
C TYR A 663 22.15 -35.77 -30.95
N LEU A 664 21.09 -35.27 -30.34
CA LEU A 664 19.88 -34.80 -31.00
C LEU A 664 20.04 -33.31 -31.33
N LYS A 665 19.78 -32.93 -32.57
CA LYS A 665 19.79 -31.53 -33.01
C LYS A 665 18.58 -31.23 -33.89
N LEU A 666 18.16 -29.98 -33.92
CA LEU A 666 17.12 -29.50 -34.81
C LEU A 666 17.74 -29.05 -36.14
N ASP A 667 17.22 -29.58 -37.24
CA ASP A 667 17.63 -29.25 -38.61
C ASP A 667 16.43 -28.72 -39.40
N ASN A 668 16.68 -27.69 -40.19
CA ASN A 668 15.71 -26.98 -41.03
C ASN A 668 16.04 -27.13 -42.53
N GLN A 669 17.10 -27.87 -42.90
CA GLN A 669 17.53 -28.02 -44.29
C GLN A 669 16.65 -28.98 -45.11
N LEU A 670 15.89 -29.85 -44.44
CA LEU A 670 14.86 -30.68 -45.04
C LEU A 670 13.53 -29.94 -44.87
N ASN A 671 12.86 -29.53 -45.96
CA ASN A 671 11.59 -28.78 -45.97
C ASN A 671 10.68 -29.04 -44.74
N GLY A 672 10.86 -28.26 -43.67
CA GLY A 672 10.25 -28.53 -42.36
C GLY A 672 11.25 -28.44 -41.20
N VAL A 673 10.77 -28.72 -40.00
CA VAL A 673 11.58 -28.75 -38.77
C VAL A 673 11.74 -30.21 -38.33
N HIS A 674 12.96 -30.73 -38.36
CA HIS A 674 13.24 -32.14 -38.08
C HIS A 674 14.32 -32.32 -37.01
N LEU A 675 14.10 -33.27 -36.09
CA LEU A 675 15.10 -33.74 -35.14
C LEU A 675 15.94 -34.84 -35.80
N ILE A 676 17.25 -34.61 -35.87
CA ILE A 676 18.19 -35.59 -36.42
C ILE A 676 19.25 -35.97 -35.39
N ILE A 677 19.72 -37.20 -35.47
CA ILE A 677 20.77 -37.75 -34.61
C ILE A 677 22.11 -37.57 -35.31
N SER A 678 23.03 -36.79 -34.72
CA SER A 678 24.41 -36.66 -35.21
C SER A 678 25.37 -37.46 -34.35
N GLN A 679 26.40 -38.04 -34.98
CA GLN A 679 27.46 -38.79 -34.30
C GLN A 679 28.67 -37.93 -33.89
N ALA A 680 28.63 -36.62 -34.17
CA ALA A 680 29.68 -35.67 -33.81
C ALA A 680 29.08 -34.35 -33.27
N PRO A 681 29.67 -33.75 -32.21
CA PRO A 681 29.33 -32.39 -31.80
C PRO A 681 29.84 -31.42 -32.86
N VAL A 682 28.95 -30.64 -33.46
CA VAL A 682 29.33 -29.59 -34.42
C VAL A 682 30.14 -28.51 -33.68
N ARG A 683 31.33 -28.17 -34.20
CA ARG A 683 32.18 -27.08 -33.71
C ARG A 683 31.43 -25.76 -33.78
N THR A 684 31.44 -25.01 -32.69
CA THR A 684 30.97 -23.62 -32.64
C THR A 684 31.75 -22.79 -33.67
N ILE A 685 31.06 -22.24 -34.66
CA ILE A 685 31.64 -21.23 -35.55
C ILE A 685 31.84 -19.98 -34.68
N LYS A 686 33.10 -19.63 -34.41
CA LYS A 686 33.46 -18.30 -33.89
C LYS A 686 33.00 -17.26 -34.91
N GLN A 687 32.29 -16.23 -34.45
CA GLN A 687 32.07 -15.01 -35.23
C GLN A 687 33.44 -14.50 -35.70
N GLN A 688 33.64 -14.50 -37.01
CA GLN A 688 34.76 -13.79 -37.64
C GLN A 688 34.45 -12.29 -37.56
N SER A 689 35.49 -11.55 -37.17
CA SER A 689 35.57 -10.11 -37.06
C SER A 689 35.24 -9.40 -38.38
N ASP A 690 34.68 -8.19 -38.23
CA ASP A 690 34.37 -7.23 -39.29
C ASP A 690 35.50 -7.07 -40.32
N GLU A 691 35.20 -7.36 -41.59
CA GLU A 691 35.94 -6.82 -42.72
C GLU A 691 35.05 -5.77 -43.42
N VAL A 692 35.61 -4.56 -43.48
CA VAL A 692 35.12 -3.38 -44.16
C VAL A 692 34.98 -3.68 -45.65
N ILE A 693 33.81 -3.36 -46.23
CA ILE A 693 33.66 -3.22 -47.69
C ILE A 693 33.13 -1.81 -47.94
N GLU A 694 34.03 -0.94 -48.40
CA GLU A 694 33.73 0.30 -49.09
C GLU A 694 32.98 -0.01 -50.40
N PHE A 695 31.95 0.77 -50.71
CA PHE A 695 31.43 0.87 -52.06
C PHE A 695 31.60 2.31 -52.55
N GLU A 696 32.42 2.46 -53.58
CA GLU A 696 32.44 3.63 -54.46
C GLU A 696 31.24 3.59 -55.43
N PHE A 697 30.70 4.80 -55.64
CA PHE A 697 29.59 5.26 -56.51
C PHE A 697 28.15 5.06 -56.02
#